data_AF-A0A951ZKZ3-F1
#
_entry.id   AF-A0A951ZKZ3-F1
#
_cell.length_a   1.000
_cell.length_b   1.000
_cell.length_c   1.000
_cell.angle_alpha   90.00
_cell.angle_beta   90.00
_cell.angle_gamma   90.00
#
_symmetry.space_group_name_H-M   'P 1'
#
loop_
_entity.id
_entity.type
_entity.pdbx_description
1 polymer ?
#
loop_
_entity_poly.entity_id
_entity_poly.type
_entity_poly.pdbx_seq_one_letter_code
_entity_poly.pdbx_strand_id
1 'polypeptide(L)'
;RSGALLAVLALVFIATAWRREHGTGTRLTVLATVAGAVALLPLGAYSNLSRWFDASLYFAPTLGPLTANVAALAMVSALALMALFGLRRGRAGARARAIWIAVLVLVAAVGPFLLRDVARGIRVPMSGTTTAQWLAWEVSVFLAAFAVLLVGVTAGHAAIGGRRGLPGWLAPALAGLSALLAPILLEAPARLPGWYPLLWIAAIASLATARRARRAVLRTAFVAACGATVLVWSSSVRQRVQLAEHDVAGLGVADPDATALLQRLAADLVREAPPPNRVGLLARYAATELGAAGFPAELTAWDSLGRAVADLRVGMAGGLTTGLDAFALEARRLRQPILRQTTAAPVSQLVLAVPHAGGAATTVVISPRTKLVPSDPFIGLVGLGQAPTAEPPYTLQRGDERETNAGATRWTRRGDELHGDWIVPVGDAGAERVHARVDLRGLEALVPRGALLVMVDLLLVLAIWGMLFLAEGTGVRWVRAWARGWPRSYRLRLSLALFAFFVLPAAFFAAWSYRRLQADDRQSRDLLVRETLRGVASASDSVQLTEAGLRFETPLLLYADGLMIGTSDPLYDALAPVGRLLPPAVVQALGDNDDLLAGMDERVGDNSVRFGYRAAIDPNGVRLVLSAPARSDELALDRRRRDVTVLVLVVTALGALAAFWLSGIAARTFAQPIDTLR
;
A
#
# COMPACT_ATOMS: atom_id res chain seq x y z
N ARG A 1 -17.43 0.56 -10.44
CA ARG A 1 -17.47 0.45 -11.93
C ARG A 1 -17.84 1.77 -12.58
N SER A 2 -18.81 2.52 -12.03
CA SER A 2 -19.29 3.81 -12.54
C SER A 2 -18.22 4.91 -12.59
N GLY A 3 -17.34 5.02 -11.58
CA GLY A 3 -16.26 6.02 -11.57
C GLY A 3 -15.23 5.85 -12.71
N ALA A 4 -14.85 4.62 -13.05
CA ALA A 4 -13.94 4.35 -14.17
C ALA A 4 -14.57 4.72 -15.52
N LEU A 5 -15.86 4.46 -15.67
CA LEU A 5 -16.62 4.81 -16.87
C LEU A 5 -16.72 6.34 -17.04
N LEU A 6 -16.91 7.07 -15.93
CA LEU A 6 -16.93 8.53 -15.90
C LEU A 6 -15.56 9.13 -16.27
N ALA A 7 -14.46 8.53 -15.80
CA ALA A 7 -13.11 8.93 -16.18
C ALA A 7 -12.82 8.68 -17.68
N VAL A 8 -13.28 7.56 -18.24
CA VAL A 8 -13.18 7.27 -19.68
C VAL A 8 -14.00 8.28 -20.49
N LEU A 9 -15.23 8.57 -20.08
CA LEU A 9 -16.07 9.59 -20.72
C LEU A 9 -15.43 10.97 -20.68
N ALA A 10 -14.82 11.35 -19.55
CA ALA A 10 -14.08 12.60 -19.43
C ALA A 10 -12.88 12.64 -20.39
N LEU A 11 -12.11 11.55 -20.50
CA LEU A 11 -11.00 11.44 -21.46
C LEU A 11 -11.46 11.55 -22.91
N VAL A 12 -12.58 10.90 -23.27
CA VAL A 12 -13.18 11.01 -24.61
C VAL A 12 -13.64 12.45 -24.87
N PHE A 13 -14.32 13.08 -23.91
CA PHE A 13 -14.80 14.45 -24.00
C PHE A 13 -13.65 15.45 -24.19
N ILE A 14 -12.57 15.29 -23.43
CA ILE A 14 -11.33 16.06 -23.56
C ILE A 14 -10.70 15.83 -24.94
N ALA A 15 -10.59 14.58 -25.39
CA ALA A 15 -10.01 14.23 -26.68
C ALA A 15 -10.81 14.84 -27.85
N THR A 16 -12.15 14.88 -27.74
CA THR A 16 -13.01 15.53 -28.74
C THR A 16 -12.84 17.05 -28.73
N ALA A 17 -12.76 17.68 -27.57
CA ALA A 17 -12.59 19.12 -27.44
C ALA A 17 -11.21 19.62 -27.88
N TRP A 18 -10.19 18.75 -27.85
CA TRP A 18 -8.83 19.08 -28.27
C TRP A 18 -8.61 19.07 -29.79
N ARG A 19 -9.67 18.85 -30.58
CA ARG A 19 -9.61 18.93 -32.04
C ARG A 19 -9.19 20.33 -32.52
N ARG A 20 -8.56 20.35 -33.69
CA ARG A 20 -7.89 21.53 -34.28
C ARG A 20 -8.82 22.71 -34.54
N GLU A 21 -10.11 22.46 -34.67
CA GLU A 21 -11.15 23.44 -35.02
C GLU A 21 -11.57 24.32 -33.82
N HIS A 22 -11.28 23.90 -32.58
CA HIS A 22 -11.68 24.65 -31.39
C HIS A 22 -10.59 25.61 -30.91
N GLY A 23 -10.98 26.87 -30.67
CA GLY A 23 -10.13 27.91 -30.10
C GLY A 23 -9.73 27.61 -28.64
N THR A 24 -8.69 28.28 -28.15
CA THR A 24 -8.14 28.07 -26.80
C THR A 24 -9.18 28.29 -25.70
N GLY A 25 -10.14 29.20 -25.91
CA GLY A 25 -11.23 29.45 -24.96
C GLY A 25 -12.13 28.23 -24.75
N THR A 26 -12.59 27.60 -25.84
CA THR A 26 -13.44 26.39 -25.79
C THR A 26 -12.74 25.22 -25.11
N ARG A 27 -11.42 25.08 -25.31
CA ARG A 27 -10.62 24.05 -24.64
C ARG A 27 -10.57 24.29 -23.13
N LEU A 28 -10.41 25.54 -22.70
CA LEU A 28 -10.39 25.89 -21.28
C LEU A 28 -11.76 25.76 -20.62
N THR A 29 -12.85 26.10 -21.31
CA THR A 29 -14.20 25.91 -20.77
C THR A 29 -14.50 24.42 -20.58
N VAL A 30 -14.15 23.57 -21.53
CA VAL A 30 -14.29 22.11 -21.39
C VAL A 30 -13.51 21.58 -20.18
N LEU A 31 -12.25 21.99 -20.02
CA LEU A 31 -11.46 21.59 -18.84
C LEU A 31 -12.09 22.09 -17.54
N ALA A 32 -12.60 23.32 -17.51
CA ALA A 32 -13.29 23.87 -16.35
C ALA A 32 -14.59 23.13 -16.02
N THR A 33 -15.37 22.72 -17.03
CA THR A 33 -16.58 21.90 -16.85
C THR A 33 -16.23 20.55 -16.23
N VAL A 34 -15.19 19.88 -16.72
CA VAL A 34 -14.74 18.59 -16.17
C VAL A 34 -14.21 18.76 -14.74
N ALA A 35 -13.45 19.82 -14.45
CA ALA A 35 -12.98 20.11 -13.09
C ALA A 35 -14.15 20.41 -12.13
N GLY A 36 -15.17 21.16 -12.60
CA GLY A 36 -16.40 21.41 -11.84
C GLY A 36 -17.17 20.13 -11.56
N ALA A 37 -17.25 19.21 -12.52
CA ALA A 37 -17.87 17.90 -12.31
C ALA A 37 -17.13 17.07 -11.25
N VAL A 38 -15.80 17.09 -11.23
CA VAL A 38 -14.99 16.43 -10.17
C VAL A 38 -15.26 17.04 -8.79
N ALA A 39 -15.44 18.36 -8.71
CA ALA A 39 -15.72 19.04 -7.45
C ALA A 39 -17.12 18.74 -6.91
N LEU A 40 -18.11 18.56 -7.79
CA LEU A 40 -19.50 18.37 -7.41
C LEU A 40 -19.85 16.89 -7.15
N LEU A 41 -19.17 15.96 -7.82
CA LEU A 41 -19.46 14.53 -7.70
C LEU A 41 -18.68 13.90 -6.54
N PRO A 42 -19.34 13.27 -5.55
CA PRO A 42 -18.65 12.50 -4.51
C PRO A 42 -18.09 11.21 -5.11
N LEU A 43 -16.94 11.28 -5.78
CA LEU A 43 -16.32 10.16 -6.51
C LEU A 43 -16.12 8.92 -5.63
N GLY A 44 -15.93 9.10 -4.31
CA GLY A 44 -15.86 8.03 -3.32
C GLY A 44 -17.14 7.19 -3.22
N ALA A 45 -18.31 7.83 -3.28
CA ALA A 45 -19.60 7.12 -3.21
C ALA A 45 -19.88 6.25 -4.45
N TYR A 46 -19.25 6.54 -5.58
CA TYR A 46 -19.46 5.83 -6.85
C TYR A 46 -18.43 4.72 -7.15
N SER A 47 -17.44 4.52 -6.28
CA SER A 47 -16.39 3.52 -6.48
C SER A 47 -15.77 3.00 -5.17
N ASN A 48 -16.45 2.08 -4.49
CA ASN A 48 -15.96 1.44 -3.26
C ASN A 48 -14.93 0.30 -3.50
N LEU A 49 -14.71 -0.09 -4.76
CA LEU A 49 -13.84 -1.23 -5.09
C LEU A 49 -12.35 -0.86 -5.18
N SER A 50 -12.03 0.41 -5.44
CA SER A 50 -10.65 0.87 -5.61
C SER A 50 -10.27 1.82 -4.49
N ARG A 51 -9.16 1.47 -3.81
CA ARG A 51 -8.53 2.29 -2.76
C ARG A 51 -8.14 3.70 -3.22
N TRP A 52 -8.13 3.98 -4.52
CA TRP A 52 -7.80 5.31 -5.06
C TRP A 52 -8.90 6.36 -4.86
N PHE A 53 -10.14 5.91 -4.66
CA PHE A 53 -11.30 6.79 -4.44
C PHE A 53 -11.70 6.92 -2.96
N ASP A 54 -10.96 6.25 -2.08
CA ASP A 54 -11.21 6.22 -0.64
C ASP A 54 -10.62 7.47 0.04
N ALA A 55 -11.51 8.28 0.64
CA ALA A 55 -11.14 9.51 1.34
C ALA A 55 -10.43 9.24 2.68
N SER A 56 -10.58 8.04 3.25
CA SER A 56 -9.86 7.65 4.48
C SER A 56 -8.36 7.49 4.25
N LEU A 57 -7.95 7.23 3.00
CA LEU A 57 -6.55 7.01 2.60
C LEU A 57 -5.87 8.28 2.08
N TYR A 58 -6.65 9.29 1.68
CA TYR A 58 -6.14 10.59 1.29
C TYR A 58 -7.21 11.68 1.38
N PHE A 59 -6.90 12.77 2.08
CA PHE A 59 -7.73 13.97 2.07
C PHE A 59 -6.91 15.21 2.44
N ALA A 60 -6.92 16.24 1.59
CA ALA A 60 -6.33 17.54 1.90
C ALA A 60 -7.43 18.61 2.06
N PRO A 61 -7.53 19.31 3.21
CA PRO A 61 -8.60 20.29 3.44
C PRO A 61 -8.53 21.53 2.54
N THR A 62 -7.33 21.91 2.09
CA THR A 62 -7.04 23.20 1.43
C THR A 62 -7.78 23.42 0.11
N LEU A 63 -8.08 22.37 -0.65
CA LEU A 63 -8.82 22.43 -1.91
C LEU A 63 -10.19 21.72 -1.83
N GLY A 64 -10.61 21.34 -0.61
CA GLY A 64 -11.90 20.75 -0.32
C GLY A 64 -12.23 19.55 -1.24
N PRO A 65 -13.35 19.58 -1.99
CA PRO A 65 -13.76 18.48 -2.85
C PRO A 65 -12.76 18.08 -3.95
N LEU A 66 -11.93 19.02 -4.43
CA LEU A 66 -10.93 18.76 -5.48
C LEU A 66 -9.80 17.83 -4.99
N THR A 67 -9.64 17.72 -3.67
CA THR A 67 -8.68 16.85 -2.99
C THR A 67 -9.37 15.84 -2.06
N ALA A 68 -10.63 15.50 -2.39
CA ALA A 68 -11.43 14.53 -1.63
C ALA A 68 -10.81 13.13 -1.55
N ASN A 69 -10.06 12.74 -2.59
CA ASN A 69 -9.29 11.49 -2.66
C ASN A 69 -8.13 11.65 -3.64
N VAL A 70 -7.29 10.61 -3.75
CA VAL A 70 -6.09 10.61 -4.60
C VAL A 70 -6.46 10.77 -6.08
N ALA A 71 -7.50 10.07 -6.53
CA ALA A 71 -7.94 10.12 -7.92
C ALA A 71 -8.42 11.52 -8.34
N ALA A 72 -9.13 12.23 -7.45
CA ALA A 72 -9.56 13.60 -7.67
C ALA A 72 -8.34 14.53 -7.85
N LEU A 73 -7.33 14.43 -6.98
CA LEU A 73 -6.10 15.20 -7.11
C LEU A 73 -5.39 14.91 -8.44
N ALA A 74 -5.25 13.64 -8.82
CA ALA A 74 -4.62 13.24 -10.08
C ALA A 74 -5.34 13.88 -11.29
N MET A 75 -6.67 13.78 -11.30
CA MET A 75 -7.50 14.27 -12.39
C MET A 75 -7.45 15.79 -12.50
N VAL A 76 -7.60 16.52 -11.38
CA VAL A 76 -7.50 17.99 -11.35
C VAL A 76 -6.11 18.45 -11.79
N SER A 77 -5.05 17.78 -11.35
CA SER A 77 -3.67 18.12 -11.74
C SER A 77 -3.41 17.85 -13.23
N ALA A 78 -3.93 16.74 -13.77
CA ALA A 78 -3.84 16.44 -15.20
C ALA A 78 -4.61 17.46 -16.05
N LEU A 79 -5.82 17.87 -15.63
CA LEU A 79 -6.61 18.92 -16.29
C LEU A 79 -5.86 20.26 -16.28
N ALA A 80 -5.27 20.63 -15.14
CA ALA A 80 -4.44 21.84 -15.03
C ALA A 80 -3.23 21.80 -15.97
N LEU A 81 -2.54 20.66 -16.06
CA LEU A 81 -1.41 20.49 -16.98
C LEU A 81 -1.82 20.62 -18.45
N MET A 82 -2.95 20.03 -18.84
CA MET A 82 -3.47 20.20 -20.20
C MET A 82 -3.81 21.66 -20.50
N ALA A 83 -4.46 22.37 -19.56
CA ALA A 83 -4.73 23.80 -19.69
C ALA A 83 -3.43 24.59 -19.91
N LEU A 84 -2.40 24.31 -19.11
CA LEU A 84 -1.09 24.98 -19.19
C LEU A 84 -0.37 24.70 -20.51
N PHE A 85 -0.38 23.46 -20.99
CA PHE A 85 0.21 23.12 -22.28
C PHE A 85 -0.54 23.79 -23.44
N GLY A 86 -1.88 23.87 -23.37
CA GLY A 86 -2.70 24.59 -24.33
C GLY A 86 -2.38 26.10 -24.35
N LEU A 87 -2.35 26.72 -23.18
CA LEU A 87 -2.04 28.16 -23.01
C LEU A 87 -0.64 28.52 -23.53
N ARG A 88 0.36 27.67 -23.28
CA ARG A 88 1.74 27.91 -23.71
C ARG A 88 1.93 27.78 -25.23
N ARG A 89 1.04 27.04 -25.91
CA ARG A 89 1.04 26.89 -27.38
C ARG A 89 0.27 28.02 -28.07
N GLY A 90 -0.77 28.58 -27.44
CA GLY A 90 -1.40 29.80 -27.91
C GLY A 90 -0.40 30.96 -27.89
N ARG A 91 -0.31 31.75 -28.97
CA ARG A 91 0.43 33.01 -28.97
C ARG A 91 -0.26 33.96 -27.99
N ALA A 92 0.06 33.86 -26.71
CA ALA A 92 -0.34 34.86 -25.75
C ALA A 92 0.30 36.18 -26.19
N GLY A 93 -0.52 37.12 -26.66
CA GLY A 93 -0.10 38.48 -26.97
C GLY A 93 0.69 39.05 -25.79
N ALA A 94 1.54 40.03 -26.07
CA ALA A 94 2.46 40.65 -25.11
C ALA A 94 1.71 41.22 -23.89
N ARG A 95 1.37 40.35 -22.93
CA ARG A 95 0.80 40.75 -21.63
C ARG A 95 1.88 41.50 -20.86
N ALA A 96 1.47 42.52 -20.13
CA ALA A 96 2.38 43.36 -19.36
C ALA A 96 3.28 42.51 -18.45
N ARG A 97 4.59 42.78 -18.46
CA ARG A 97 5.62 42.11 -17.66
C ARG A 97 5.25 42.04 -16.16
N ALA A 98 4.53 43.06 -15.67
CA ALA A 98 4.02 43.14 -14.31
C ALA A 98 3.10 41.96 -13.92
N ILE A 99 2.23 41.50 -14.84
CA ILE A 99 1.33 40.36 -14.58
C ILE A 99 2.14 39.08 -14.36
N TRP A 100 3.18 38.85 -15.17
CA TRP A 100 4.05 37.69 -15.00
C TRP A 100 4.90 37.76 -13.74
N ILE A 101 5.33 38.95 -13.32
CA ILE A 101 6.00 39.14 -12.03
C ILE A 101 5.04 38.81 -10.88
N ALA A 102 3.80 39.31 -10.92
CA ALA A 102 2.78 39.00 -9.90
C ALA A 102 2.49 37.50 -9.82
N VAL A 103 2.34 36.82 -10.96
CA VAL A 103 2.15 35.36 -11.02
C VAL A 103 3.37 34.63 -10.44
N LEU A 104 4.59 35.06 -10.76
CA LEU A 104 5.81 34.46 -10.20
C LEU A 104 5.87 34.60 -8.68
N VAL A 105 5.59 35.79 -8.15
CA VAL A 105 5.56 36.06 -6.71
C VAL A 105 4.49 35.22 -6.03
N LEU A 106 3.29 35.13 -6.61
CA LEU A 106 2.19 34.30 -6.09
C LEU A 106 2.59 32.82 -6.04
N VAL A 107 3.16 32.28 -7.13
CA VAL A 107 3.58 30.87 -7.17
C VAL A 107 4.72 30.60 -6.19
N ALA A 108 5.67 31.52 -6.03
CA ALA A 108 6.76 31.38 -5.06
C ALA A 108 6.25 31.44 -3.61
N ALA A 109 5.26 32.30 -3.33
CA ALA A 109 4.69 32.48 -2.00
C ALA A 109 3.71 31.37 -1.60
N VAL A 110 2.87 30.89 -2.54
CA VAL A 110 1.79 29.93 -2.24
C VAL A 110 2.15 28.50 -2.61
N GLY A 111 2.90 28.31 -3.70
CA GLY A 111 3.19 26.99 -4.27
C GLY A 111 3.80 26.00 -3.28
N PRO A 112 4.89 26.32 -2.58
CA PRO A 112 5.50 25.39 -1.62
C PRO A 112 4.57 24.98 -0.47
N PHE A 113 3.75 25.90 0.05
CA PHE A 113 2.79 25.61 1.13
C PHE A 113 1.64 24.75 0.63
N LEU A 114 1.11 25.06 -0.56
CA LEU A 114 0.07 24.26 -1.20
C LEU A 114 0.55 22.82 -1.43
N LEU A 115 1.76 22.63 -1.96
CA LEU A 115 2.32 21.29 -2.18
C LEU A 115 2.59 20.53 -0.88
N ARG A 116 3.04 21.24 0.17
CA ARG A 116 3.23 20.66 1.50
C ARG A 116 1.90 20.19 2.10
N ASP A 117 0.83 20.97 1.95
CA ASP A 117 -0.49 20.63 2.50
C ASP A 117 -1.18 19.51 1.70
N VAL A 118 -1.03 19.50 0.37
CA VAL A 118 -1.44 18.39 -0.48
C VAL A 118 -0.74 17.09 -0.04
N ALA A 119 0.58 17.12 0.18
CA ALA A 119 1.32 15.95 0.65
C ALA A 119 0.96 15.51 2.08
N ARG A 120 0.51 16.44 2.94
CA ARG A 120 0.00 16.14 4.30
C ARG A 120 -1.34 15.41 4.28
N GLY A 121 -2.07 15.44 3.16
CA GLY A 121 -3.33 14.74 3.04
C GLY A 121 -3.20 13.21 2.99
N ILE A 122 -2.00 12.68 2.81
CA ILE A 122 -1.71 11.24 2.81
C ILE A 122 -2.03 10.63 4.18
N ARG A 123 -2.76 9.51 4.20
CA ARG A 123 -3.05 8.73 5.41
C ARG A 123 -2.62 7.28 5.24
N VAL A 124 -1.80 6.78 6.17
CA VAL A 124 -1.26 5.42 6.13
C VAL A 124 -2.17 4.50 6.95
N PRO A 125 -2.75 3.43 6.35
CA PRO A 125 -3.60 2.49 7.10
C PRO A 125 -2.76 1.54 7.98
N MET A 126 -3.35 1.05 9.07
CA MET A 126 -2.71 0.06 9.97
C MET A 126 -2.38 -1.27 9.29
N SER A 127 -3.08 -1.63 8.22
CA SER A 127 -2.80 -2.81 7.39
C SER A 127 -1.56 -2.64 6.48
N GLY A 128 -0.97 -1.45 6.43
CA GLY A 128 0.19 -1.15 5.60
C GLY A 128 -0.17 -0.61 4.22
N THR A 129 0.83 -0.06 3.54
CA THR A 129 0.66 0.56 2.21
C THR A 129 1.11 -0.38 1.11
N THR A 130 0.24 -0.61 0.14
CA THR A 130 0.59 -1.35 -1.08
C THR A 130 1.43 -0.47 -2.01
N THR A 131 2.24 -1.09 -2.87
CA THR A 131 3.04 -0.35 -3.87
C THR A 131 2.17 0.49 -4.80
N ALA A 132 1.02 -0.03 -5.22
CA ALA A 132 0.09 0.67 -6.09
C ALA A 132 -0.52 1.92 -5.42
N GLN A 133 -0.84 1.83 -4.12
CA GLN A 133 -1.35 2.96 -3.35
C GLN A 133 -0.29 4.03 -3.15
N TRP A 134 0.94 3.62 -2.83
CA TRP A 134 2.07 4.55 -2.69
C TRP A 134 2.37 5.28 -4.01
N LEU A 135 2.40 4.55 -5.13
CA LEU A 135 2.59 5.12 -6.46
C LEU A 135 1.46 6.09 -6.84
N ALA A 136 0.22 5.79 -6.47
CA ALA A 136 -0.91 6.69 -6.72
C ALA A 136 -0.77 8.03 -5.99
N TRP A 137 -0.29 8.02 -4.73
CA TRP A 137 0.02 9.25 -4.00
C TRP A 137 1.14 10.03 -4.66
N GLU A 138 2.23 9.35 -5.00
CA GLU A 138 3.41 9.98 -5.57
C GLU A 138 3.13 10.64 -6.91
N VAL A 139 2.51 9.92 -7.85
CA VAL A 139 2.12 10.44 -9.17
C VAL A 139 1.17 11.63 -9.05
N SER A 140 0.20 11.57 -8.12
CA SER A 140 -0.76 12.67 -7.93
C SER A 140 -0.08 13.94 -7.40
N VAL A 141 0.80 13.79 -6.40
CA VAL A 141 1.59 14.91 -5.85
C VAL A 141 2.57 15.44 -6.89
N PHE A 142 3.18 14.57 -7.70
CA PHE A 142 4.04 14.94 -8.82
C PHE A 142 3.31 15.79 -9.85
N LEU A 143 2.14 15.36 -10.32
CA LEU A 143 1.37 16.11 -11.31
C LEU A 143 1.00 17.50 -10.78
N ALA A 144 0.63 17.61 -9.50
CA ALA A 144 0.36 18.88 -8.84
C ALA A 144 1.62 19.77 -8.75
N ALA A 145 2.75 19.21 -8.31
CA ALA A 145 4.02 19.91 -8.23
C ALA A 145 4.50 20.38 -9.60
N PHE A 146 4.38 19.54 -10.61
CA PHE A 146 4.76 19.84 -11.98
C PHE A 146 3.90 20.96 -12.56
N ALA A 147 2.58 20.98 -12.30
CA ALA A 147 1.70 22.06 -12.73
C ALA A 147 2.12 23.40 -12.12
N VAL A 148 2.31 23.45 -10.80
CA VAL A 148 2.73 24.65 -10.06
C VAL A 148 4.09 25.16 -10.54
N LEU A 149 5.08 24.27 -10.66
CA LEU A 149 6.42 24.63 -11.13
C LEU A 149 6.42 25.07 -12.59
N LEU A 150 5.60 24.46 -13.45
CA LEU A 150 5.50 24.86 -14.85
C LEU A 150 4.95 26.30 -14.97
N VAL A 151 3.96 26.68 -14.15
CA VAL A 151 3.47 28.07 -14.07
C VAL A 151 4.61 29.00 -13.63
N GLY A 152 5.29 28.68 -12.52
CA GLY A 152 6.39 29.50 -12.00
C GLY A 152 7.52 29.70 -13.01
N VAL A 153 7.90 28.63 -13.73
CA VAL A 153 8.93 28.68 -14.77
C VAL A 153 8.48 29.47 -16.00
N THR A 154 7.21 29.38 -16.39
CA THR A 154 6.69 30.23 -17.48
C THR A 154 6.70 31.71 -17.11
N ALA A 155 6.32 32.04 -15.88
CA ALA A 155 6.31 33.39 -15.35
C ALA A 155 7.75 33.96 -15.21
N GLY A 156 8.69 33.17 -14.67
CA GLY A 156 10.09 33.56 -14.51
C GLY A 156 10.78 33.89 -15.84
N HIS A 157 10.60 33.04 -16.86
CA HIS A 157 11.15 33.31 -18.19
C HIS A 157 10.56 34.57 -18.85
N ALA A 158 9.28 34.86 -18.61
CA ALA A 158 8.63 36.07 -19.11
C ALA A 158 9.10 37.34 -18.36
N ALA A 159 9.40 37.22 -17.06
CA ALA A 159 9.86 38.32 -16.24
C ALA A 159 11.34 38.72 -16.47
N ILE A 160 12.24 37.75 -16.64
CA ILE A 160 13.70 37.97 -16.71
C ILE A 160 14.21 38.11 -18.15
N GLY A 161 13.47 37.57 -19.12
CA GLY A 161 13.83 37.55 -20.54
C GLY A 161 14.70 36.35 -20.89
N GLY A 162 14.26 35.53 -21.84
CA GLY A 162 14.77 34.17 -22.07
C GLY A 162 16.25 33.99 -22.48
N ARG A 163 17.02 35.09 -22.65
CA ARG A 163 18.45 35.07 -23.00
C ARG A 163 19.40 35.28 -21.80
N ARG A 164 18.91 35.82 -20.68
CA ARG A 164 19.68 36.00 -19.43
C ARG A 164 19.22 34.96 -18.41
N GLY A 165 20.15 34.34 -17.70
CA GLY A 165 19.79 33.33 -16.70
C GLY A 165 20.91 32.37 -16.33
N LEU A 166 20.65 31.62 -15.26
CA LEU A 166 21.53 30.59 -14.72
C LEU A 166 21.66 29.38 -15.67
N PRO A 167 22.74 28.58 -15.54
CA PRO A 167 22.88 27.35 -16.28
C PRO A 167 21.77 26.38 -15.89
N GLY A 168 21.04 25.87 -16.89
CA GLY A 168 19.84 25.08 -16.62
C GLY A 168 20.08 23.66 -16.09
N TRP A 169 21.32 23.26 -15.78
CA TRP A 169 21.62 22.03 -15.03
C TRP A 169 21.62 22.24 -13.52
N LEU A 170 21.74 23.49 -13.05
CA LEU A 170 21.86 23.83 -11.62
C LEU A 170 20.61 23.42 -10.84
N ALA A 171 19.42 23.72 -11.36
CA ALA A 171 18.15 23.37 -10.70
C ALA A 171 17.96 21.85 -10.52
N PRO A 172 18.12 21.00 -11.55
CA PRO A 172 18.12 19.55 -11.38
C PRO A 172 19.18 19.04 -10.40
N ALA A 173 20.39 19.60 -10.42
CA ALA A 173 21.47 19.19 -9.51
C ALA A 173 21.11 19.50 -8.04
N LEU A 174 20.62 20.72 -7.77
CA LEU A 174 20.15 21.12 -6.45
C LEU A 174 18.96 20.27 -5.97
N ALA A 175 18.00 19.99 -6.85
CA ALA A 175 16.85 19.15 -6.51
C ALA A 175 17.24 17.70 -6.21
N GLY A 176 18.13 17.11 -7.01
CA GLY A 176 18.66 15.76 -6.78
C GLY A 176 19.45 15.68 -5.47
N LEU A 177 20.33 16.66 -5.21
CA LEU A 177 21.09 16.73 -3.96
C LEU A 177 20.17 16.92 -2.74
N SER A 178 19.17 17.80 -2.85
CA SER A 178 18.15 17.99 -1.80
C SER A 178 17.41 16.69 -1.50
N ALA A 179 17.04 15.94 -2.54
CA ALA A 179 16.35 14.67 -2.39
C ALA A 179 17.22 13.59 -1.73
N LEU A 180 18.50 13.50 -2.09
CA LEU A 180 19.45 12.57 -1.46
C LEU A 180 19.76 12.93 0.00
N LEU A 181 19.73 14.21 0.36
CA LEU A 181 19.93 14.65 1.73
C LEU A 181 18.71 14.42 2.63
N ALA A 182 17.49 14.27 2.08
CA ALA A 182 16.28 14.18 2.90
C ALA A 182 16.28 12.99 3.89
N PRO A 183 16.65 11.75 3.48
CA PRO A 183 16.74 10.62 4.40
C PRO A 183 17.83 10.78 5.45
N ILE A 184 18.93 11.46 5.10
CA ILE A 184 20.06 11.68 6.00
C ILE A 184 19.68 12.69 7.08
N LEU A 185 19.01 13.78 6.70
CA LEU A 185 18.68 14.90 7.58
C LEU A 185 17.41 14.71 8.39
N LEU A 186 16.64 13.64 8.19
CA LEU A 186 15.39 13.42 8.92
C LEU A 186 15.66 13.21 10.42
N GLU A 187 15.13 14.10 11.25
CA GLU A 187 15.23 14.04 12.71
C GLU A 187 13.99 13.34 13.31
N ALA A 188 14.14 12.73 14.48
CA ALA A 188 13.02 12.22 15.26
C ALA A 188 12.10 13.39 15.70
N PRO A 189 10.76 13.27 15.64
CA PRO A 189 9.93 12.10 15.34
C PRO A 189 9.45 12.04 13.86
N ALA A 190 10.33 12.22 12.88
CA ALA A 190 10.04 12.41 11.44
C ALA A 190 9.78 13.86 11.02
N ARG A 191 10.72 14.75 11.38
CA ARG A 191 10.77 16.14 10.93
C ARG A 191 12.06 16.40 10.16
N LEU A 192 11.97 17.21 9.12
CA LEU A 192 13.16 17.74 8.46
C LEU A 192 13.58 19.04 9.17
N PRO A 193 14.87 19.38 9.18
CA PRO A 193 15.37 20.60 9.80
C PRO A 193 14.66 21.83 9.22
N GLY A 194 14.44 22.86 10.05
CA GLY A 194 13.70 24.06 9.64
C GLY A 194 14.30 24.80 8.43
N TRP A 195 15.61 24.66 8.22
CA TRP A 195 16.35 25.24 7.11
C TRP A 195 16.27 24.41 5.81
N TYR A 196 15.92 23.12 5.87
CA TYR A 196 15.90 22.23 4.70
C TYR A 196 15.04 22.76 3.53
N PRO A 197 13.86 23.38 3.74
CA PRO A 197 13.09 24.00 2.66
C PRO A 197 13.85 25.06 1.85
N LEU A 198 14.89 25.70 2.42
CA LEU A 198 15.70 26.69 1.71
C LEU A 198 16.44 26.09 0.51
N LEU A 199 16.84 24.80 0.58
CA LEU A 199 17.45 24.09 -0.54
C LEU A 199 16.48 23.97 -1.73
N TRP A 200 15.21 23.66 -1.44
CA TRP A 200 14.16 23.60 -2.45
C TRP A 200 13.83 24.97 -3.03
N ILE A 201 13.79 26.02 -2.20
CA ILE A 201 13.61 27.39 -2.67
C ILE A 201 14.73 27.77 -3.64
N ALA A 202 16.00 27.44 -3.34
CA ALA A 202 17.12 27.67 -4.24
C ALA A 202 17.00 26.87 -5.56
N ALA A 203 16.56 25.61 -5.51
CA ALA A 203 16.30 24.79 -6.71
C ALA A 203 15.18 25.39 -7.58
N ILE A 204 14.08 25.86 -6.97
CA ILE A 204 12.96 26.46 -7.69
C ILE A 204 13.33 27.83 -8.27
N ALA A 205 14.03 28.67 -7.50
CA ALA A 205 14.51 29.98 -7.96
C ALA A 205 15.50 29.84 -9.12
N SER A 206 16.42 28.88 -9.05
CA SER A 206 17.35 28.59 -10.15
C SER A 206 16.64 28.03 -11.38
N LEU A 207 15.53 27.30 -11.21
CA LEU A 207 14.71 26.80 -12.30
C LEU A 207 13.93 27.94 -12.99
N ALA A 208 13.36 28.85 -12.20
CA ALA A 208 12.59 30.00 -12.71
C ALA A 208 13.47 31.02 -13.45
N THR A 209 14.75 31.13 -13.06
CA THR A 209 15.75 32.04 -13.65
C THR A 209 16.65 31.36 -14.69
N ALA A 210 16.41 30.09 -15.03
CA ALA A 210 17.22 29.36 -15.99
C ALA A 210 17.10 29.93 -17.42
N ARG A 211 18.15 29.78 -18.23
CA ARG A 211 18.07 30.13 -19.66
C ARG A 211 17.06 29.25 -20.39
N ARG A 212 16.29 29.85 -21.31
CA ARG A 212 15.26 29.13 -22.08
C ARG A 212 15.91 28.03 -22.91
N ALA A 213 15.65 26.78 -22.56
CA ALA A 213 16.18 25.61 -23.25
C ALA A 213 15.06 24.78 -23.90
N ARG A 214 15.38 24.08 -24.99
CA ARG A 214 14.46 23.12 -25.63
C ARG A 214 13.97 22.03 -24.65
N ARG A 215 14.77 21.73 -23.61
CA ARG A 215 14.50 20.72 -22.57
C ARG A 215 13.96 21.31 -21.26
N ALA A 216 13.41 22.53 -21.25
CA ALA A 216 12.90 23.16 -20.03
C ALA A 216 11.82 22.32 -19.33
N VAL A 217 10.89 21.72 -20.09
CA VAL A 217 9.81 20.87 -19.57
C VAL A 217 10.35 19.66 -18.81
N LEU A 218 11.34 18.95 -19.37
CA LEU A 218 11.98 17.80 -18.73
C LEU A 218 12.71 18.18 -17.45
N ARG A 219 13.36 19.36 -17.40
CA ARG A 219 14.02 19.84 -16.19
C ARG A 219 13.02 20.18 -15.09
N THR A 220 11.92 20.83 -15.45
CA THR A 220 10.83 21.12 -14.52
C THR A 220 10.20 19.83 -14.00
N ALA A 221 9.99 18.83 -14.87
CA ALA A 221 9.48 17.53 -14.48
C ALA A 221 10.45 16.82 -13.52
N PHE A 222 11.76 16.83 -13.80
CA PHE A 222 12.74 16.23 -12.90
C PHE A 222 12.73 16.88 -11.49
N VAL A 223 12.73 18.21 -11.41
CA VAL A 223 12.67 18.93 -10.12
C VAL A 223 11.36 18.63 -9.38
N ALA A 224 10.23 18.58 -10.10
CA ALA A 224 8.93 18.23 -9.53
C ALA A 224 8.91 16.80 -8.99
N ALA A 225 9.45 15.84 -9.74
CA ALA A 225 9.51 14.43 -9.37
C ALA A 225 10.33 14.22 -8.10
N CYS A 226 11.55 14.78 -8.05
CA CYS A 226 12.38 14.73 -6.84
C CYS A 226 11.66 15.35 -5.62
N GLY A 227 10.97 16.48 -5.81
CA GLY A 227 10.21 17.13 -4.75
C GLY A 227 9.03 16.29 -4.27
N ALA A 228 8.26 15.71 -5.20
CA ALA A 228 7.12 14.85 -4.90
C ALA A 228 7.52 13.57 -4.16
N THR A 229 8.57 12.88 -4.64
CA THR A 229 9.11 11.69 -3.98
C THR A 229 9.49 11.98 -2.51
N VAL A 230 10.18 13.10 -2.24
CA VAL A 230 10.57 13.51 -0.87
C VAL A 230 9.36 13.89 -0.02
N LEU A 231 8.41 14.63 -0.58
CA LEU A 231 7.20 15.04 0.12
C LEU A 231 6.35 13.83 0.52
N VAL A 232 6.13 12.88 -0.40
CA VAL A 232 5.34 11.66 -0.16
C VAL A 232 6.04 10.74 0.83
N TRP A 233 7.35 10.53 0.69
CA TRP A 233 8.13 9.74 1.64
C TRP A 233 8.08 10.35 3.05
N SER A 234 8.41 11.64 3.19
CA SER A 234 8.45 12.30 4.51
C SER A 234 7.07 12.43 5.17
N SER A 235 5.99 12.63 4.41
CA SER A 235 4.63 12.61 4.95
C SER A 235 4.21 11.21 5.39
N SER A 236 4.55 10.19 4.60
CA SER A 236 4.28 8.78 4.95
C SER A 236 4.99 8.37 6.23
N VAL A 237 6.27 8.73 6.42
CA VAL A 237 7.00 8.45 7.67
C VAL A 237 6.34 9.14 8.85
N ARG A 238 5.94 10.42 8.72
CA ARG A 238 5.25 11.15 9.79
C ARG A 238 3.91 10.50 10.15
N GLN A 239 3.15 10.04 9.16
CA GLN A 239 1.89 9.32 9.40
C GLN A 239 2.12 7.99 10.11
N ARG A 240 3.17 7.25 9.76
CA ARG A 240 3.54 5.99 10.46
C ARG A 240 3.89 6.23 11.93
N VAL A 241 4.60 7.32 12.22
CA VAL A 241 4.91 7.76 13.60
C VAL A 241 3.64 8.14 14.35
N GLN A 242 2.76 8.96 13.75
CA GLN A 242 1.48 9.34 14.35
C GLN A 242 0.58 8.13 14.62
N LEU A 243 0.60 7.14 13.73
CA LEU A 243 -0.15 5.91 13.89
C LEU A 243 0.37 5.06 15.05
N ALA A 244 1.70 4.97 15.21
CA ALA A 244 2.32 4.30 16.35
C ALA A 244 1.98 5.02 17.67
N GLU A 245 2.06 6.35 17.71
CA GLU A 245 1.67 7.17 18.87
C GLU A 245 0.20 6.96 19.24
N HIS A 246 -0.69 6.94 18.25
CA HIS A 246 -2.12 6.74 18.46
C HIS A 246 -2.44 5.31 18.93
N ASP A 247 -1.76 4.30 18.40
CA ASP A 247 -1.88 2.90 18.84
C ASP A 247 -1.48 2.77 20.31
N VAL A 248 -0.30 3.28 20.69
CA VAL A 248 0.18 3.25 22.08
C VAL A 248 -0.75 4.04 23.02
N ALA A 249 -1.25 5.19 22.60
CA ALA A 249 -2.20 5.98 23.38
C ALA A 249 -3.54 5.24 23.61
N GLY A 250 -3.94 4.39 22.67
CA GLY A 250 -5.15 3.56 22.76
C GLY A 250 -5.01 2.33 23.66
N LEU A 251 -3.80 1.92 24.06
CA LEU A 251 -3.60 0.70 24.86
C LEU A 251 -4.23 0.78 26.25
N GLY A 252 -4.26 1.96 26.88
CA GLY A 252 -4.79 2.15 28.23
C GLY A 252 -6.24 2.62 28.30
N VAL A 253 -6.90 2.86 27.17
CA VAL A 253 -8.22 3.49 27.11
C VAL A 253 -9.20 2.57 26.37
N ALA A 254 -10.38 2.36 26.94
CA ALA A 254 -11.45 1.65 26.26
C ALA A 254 -11.93 2.42 25.02
N ASP A 255 -12.06 1.72 23.89
CA ASP A 255 -12.59 2.30 22.66
C ASP A 255 -14.10 2.61 22.84
N PRO A 256 -14.53 3.88 22.67
CA PRO A 256 -15.94 4.26 22.82
C PRO A 256 -16.84 3.59 21.79
N ASP A 257 -16.35 3.33 20.57
CA ASP A 257 -17.13 2.65 19.54
C ASP A 257 -17.32 1.18 19.91
N ALA A 258 -16.28 0.51 20.41
CA ALA A 258 -16.39 -0.86 20.91
C ALA A 258 -17.36 -0.96 22.10
N THR A 259 -17.34 0.04 22.99
CA THR A 259 -18.27 0.13 24.13
C THR A 259 -19.72 0.21 23.64
N ALA A 260 -20.01 1.10 22.67
CA ALA A 260 -21.34 1.26 22.10
C ALA A 260 -21.82 0.01 21.34
N LEU A 261 -20.92 -0.70 20.65
CA LEU A 261 -21.21 -1.95 19.96
C LEU A 261 -21.49 -3.10 20.95
N LEU A 262 -20.74 -3.19 22.06
CA LEU A 262 -20.99 -4.19 23.10
C LEU A 262 -22.32 -3.96 23.82
N GLN A 263 -22.69 -2.71 24.09
CA GLN A 263 -23.98 -2.40 24.69
C GLN A 263 -25.15 -2.83 23.81
N ARG A 264 -25.04 -2.62 22.49
CA ARG A 264 -26.03 -3.13 21.51
C ARG A 264 -26.05 -4.66 21.49
N LEU A 265 -24.88 -5.29 21.42
CA LEU A 265 -24.75 -6.75 21.42
C LEU A 265 -25.35 -7.38 22.70
N ALA A 266 -25.17 -6.74 23.85
CA ALA A 266 -25.74 -7.20 25.12
C ALA A 266 -27.27 -7.26 25.06
N ALA A 267 -27.91 -6.24 24.48
CA ALA A 267 -29.36 -6.18 24.36
C ALA A 267 -29.92 -7.29 23.45
N ASP A 268 -29.17 -7.66 22.41
CA ASP A 268 -29.53 -8.76 21.52
C ASP A 268 -29.32 -10.14 22.18
N LEU A 269 -28.18 -10.34 22.85
CA LEU A 269 -27.81 -11.63 23.44
C LEU A 269 -28.74 -12.05 24.59
N VAL A 270 -29.30 -11.12 25.37
CA VAL A 270 -30.21 -11.46 26.49
C VAL A 270 -31.47 -12.21 26.03
N ARG A 271 -31.89 -12.04 24.77
CA ARG A 271 -33.13 -12.60 24.22
C ARG A 271 -32.97 -13.99 23.62
N GLU A 272 -31.73 -14.45 23.45
CA GLU A 272 -31.40 -15.66 22.72
C GLU A 272 -30.79 -16.73 23.65
N ALA A 273 -30.74 -17.98 23.17
CA ALA A 273 -30.01 -19.03 23.88
C ALA A 273 -28.51 -18.98 23.52
N PRO A 274 -27.60 -19.37 24.43
CA PRO A 274 -26.18 -19.41 24.12
C PRO A 274 -25.89 -20.42 23.01
N PRO A 275 -25.05 -20.07 22.01
CA PRO A 275 -24.66 -21.02 20.98
C PRO A 275 -23.97 -22.25 21.58
N PRO A 276 -24.35 -23.49 21.19
CA PRO A 276 -23.88 -24.70 21.85
C PRO A 276 -22.47 -25.13 21.42
N ASN A 277 -21.93 -24.56 20.34
CA ASN A 277 -20.63 -24.93 19.81
C ASN A 277 -19.93 -23.72 19.15
N ARG A 278 -18.64 -23.91 18.84
CA ARG A 278 -17.78 -22.87 18.27
C ARG A 278 -18.26 -22.36 16.91
N VAL A 279 -18.83 -23.23 16.08
CA VAL A 279 -19.42 -22.85 14.77
C VAL A 279 -20.61 -21.92 14.97
N GLY A 280 -21.46 -22.21 15.96
CA GLY A 280 -22.59 -21.37 16.33
C GLY A 280 -22.13 -20.01 16.87
N LEU A 281 -21.06 -19.97 17.67
CA LEU A 281 -20.44 -18.70 18.10
C LEU A 281 -19.95 -17.88 16.91
N LEU A 282 -19.34 -18.52 15.91
CA LEU A 282 -18.84 -17.84 14.72
C LEU A 282 -19.98 -17.27 13.89
N ALA A 283 -21.02 -18.07 13.63
CA ALA A 283 -22.20 -17.62 12.91
C ALA A 283 -22.87 -16.45 13.63
N ARG A 284 -22.98 -16.52 14.96
CA ARG A 284 -23.52 -15.44 15.78
C ARG A 284 -22.67 -14.19 15.70
N TYR A 285 -21.35 -14.30 15.85
CA TYR A 285 -20.42 -13.16 15.77
C TYR A 285 -20.43 -12.51 14.37
N ALA A 286 -20.40 -13.30 13.31
CA ALA A 286 -20.41 -12.81 11.93
C ALA A 286 -21.69 -12.01 11.59
N ALA A 287 -22.82 -12.31 12.26
CA ALA A 287 -24.07 -11.57 12.11
C ALA A 287 -24.13 -10.25 12.90
N THR A 288 -23.13 -9.93 13.72
CA THR A 288 -23.13 -8.73 14.57
C THR A 288 -22.42 -7.56 13.90
N GLU A 289 -22.81 -6.33 14.28
CA GLU A 289 -22.07 -5.12 13.91
C GLU A 289 -20.62 -5.15 14.46
N LEU A 290 -20.37 -5.89 15.53
CA LEU A 290 -19.04 -6.09 16.08
C LEU A 290 -18.14 -6.87 15.11
N GLY A 291 -18.67 -7.94 14.51
CA GLY A 291 -18.00 -8.70 13.46
C GLY A 291 -17.74 -7.87 12.21
N ALA A 292 -18.72 -7.05 11.79
CA ALA A 292 -18.55 -6.12 10.67
C ALA A 292 -17.52 -5.02 10.94
N ALA A 293 -17.41 -4.57 12.19
CA ALA A 293 -16.42 -3.58 12.59
C ALA A 293 -14.99 -4.15 12.57
N GLY A 294 -14.81 -5.45 12.71
CA GLY A 294 -13.51 -6.12 12.64
C GLY A 294 -12.64 -5.92 13.89
N PHE A 295 -13.27 -5.81 15.06
CA PHE A 295 -12.55 -5.80 16.33
C PHE A 295 -12.04 -7.20 16.69
N PRO A 296 -10.78 -7.34 17.15
CA PRO A 296 -10.32 -8.61 17.70
C PRO A 296 -11.16 -8.98 18.93
N ALA A 297 -11.71 -10.19 18.93
CA ALA A 297 -12.64 -10.62 19.96
C ALA A 297 -12.44 -12.08 20.37
N GLU A 298 -12.72 -12.36 21.63
CA GLU A 298 -12.83 -13.70 22.21
C GLU A 298 -14.24 -13.89 22.78
N LEU A 299 -14.94 -14.92 22.33
CA LEU A 299 -16.30 -15.24 22.75
C LEU A 299 -16.31 -16.62 23.37
N THR A 300 -16.82 -16.71 24.60
CA THR A 300 -16.91 -17.97 25.33
C THR A 300 -18.34 -18.20 25.80
N ALA A 301 -18.88 -19.39 25.52
CA ALA A 301 -20.18 -19.82 26.01
C ALA A 301 -20.01 -20.72 27.23
N TRP A 302 -20.79 -20.45 28.28
CA TRP A 302 -20.74 -21.12 29.58
C TRP A 302 -22.06 -21.82 29.86
N ASP A 303 -22.01 -23.05 30.35
CA ASP A 303 -23.20 -23.77 30.80
C ASP A 303 -23.69 -23.29 32.18
N SER A 304 -24.78 -23.90 32.64
CA SER A 304 -25.35 -23.65 33.97
C SER A 304 -24.49 -24.20 35.12
N LEU A 305 -23.44 -24.97 34.84
CA LEU A 305 -22.46 -25.43 35.83
C LEU A 305 -21.22 -24.52 35.87
N GLY A 306 -21.13 -23.52 34.98
CA GLY A 306 -19.98 -22.63 34.86
C GLY A 306 -18.81 -23.23 34.07
N ARG A 307 -19.04 -24.28 33.28
CA ARG A 307 -18.03 -24.85 32.38
C ARG A 307 -18.11 -24.17 31.02
N ALA A 308 -16.96 -23.87 30.43
CA ALA A 308 -16.87 -23.39 29.06
C ALA A 308 -17.25 -24.52 28.10
N VAL A 309 -18.32 -24.33 27.33
CA VAL A 309 -18.85 -25.31 26.35
C VAL A 309 -18.31 -25.02 24.94
N ALA A 310 -18.05 -23.74 24.65
CA ALA A 310 -17.49 -23.31 23.38
C ALA A 310 -16.65 -22.05 23.55
N ASP A 311 -15.55 -21.96 22.81
CA ASP A 311 -14.67 -20.80 22.78
C ASP A 311 -14.35 -20.44 21.33
N LEU A 312 -14.43 -19.16 20.98
CA LEU A 312 -14.14 -18.62 19.65
C LEU A 312 -13.26 -17.39 19.78
N ARG A 313 -12.12 -17.43 19.09
CA ARG A 313 -11.22 -16.28 18.93
C ARG A 313 -11.24 -15.81 17.50
N VAL A 314 -11.29 -14.50 17.32
CA VAL A 314 -11.31 -13.83 16.03
C VAL A 314 -10.28 -12.71 16.04
N GLY A 315 -9.29 -12.77 15.15
CA GLY A 315 -8.36 -11.67 14.92
C GLY A 315 -7.30 -11.44 16.02
N MET A 316 -7.20 -12.34 16.99
CA MET A 316 -6.19 -12.32 18.06
C MET A 316 -5.67 -13.74 18.36
N ALA A 317 -4.40 -13.84 18.74
CA ALA A 317 -3.80 -15.08 19.23
C ALA A 317 -4.32 -15.45 20.64
N GLY A 318 -4.19 -16.73 21.02
CA GLY A 318 -4.69 -17.24 22.30
C GLY A 318 -3.89 -16.81 23.53
N GLY A 319 -4.52 -16.89 24.71
CA GLY A 319 -3.85 -16.77 26.03
C GLY A 319 -3.77 -15.38 26.63
N LEU A 320 -4.46 -14.38 26.06
CA LEU A 320 -4.39 -12.98 26.52
C LEU A 320 -5.32 -12.66 27.70
N THR A 321 -6.44 -13.37 27.83
CA THR A 321 -7.47 -13.02 28.83
C THR A 321 -7.67 -14.16 29.83
N THR A 322 -7.43 -13.87 31.10
CA THR A 322 -7.63 -14.80 32.22
C THR A 322 -8.80 -14.36 33.08
N GLY A 323 -9.44 -15.29 33.80
CA GLY A 323 -10.51 -14.98 34.76
C GLY A 323 -11.89 -14.70 34.15
N LEU A 324 -12.16 -15.13 32.92
CA LEU A 324 -13.47 -14.94 32.26
C LEU A 324 -14.62 -15.67 32.98
N ASP A 325 -14.32 -16.77 33.65
CA ASP A 325 -15.23 -17.55 34.48
C ASP A 325 -15.82 -16.71 35.62
N ALA A 326 -15.02 -15.82 36.23
CA ALA A 326 -15.48 -14.93 37.28
C ALA A 326 -16.54 -13.93 36.78
N PHE A 327 -16.33 -13.34 35.60
CA PHE A 327 -17.30 -12.42 34.99
C PHE A 327 -18.59 -13.15 34.59
N ALA A 328 -18.48 -14.36 34.04
CA ALA A 328 -19.63 -15.20 33.72
C ALA A 328 -20.44 -15.53 34.98
N LEU A 329 -19.77 -15.92 36.06
CA LEU A 329 -20.40 -16.23 37.34
C LEU A 329 -21.09 -15.01 37.95
N GLU A 330 -20.46 -13.83 37.90
CA GLU A 330 -21.03 -12.57 38.39
C GLU A 330 -22.31 -12.21 37.62
N ALA A 331 -22.27 -12.24 36.29
CA ALA A 331 -23.43 -11.95 35.44
C ALA A 331 -24.61 -12.91 35.71
N ARG A 332 -24.32 -14.20 35.92
CA ARG A 332 -25.34 -15.21 36.27
C ARG A 332 -25.97 -14.96 37.63
N ARG A 333 -25.17 -14.55 38.63
CA ARG A 333 -25.65 -14.21 39.98
C ARG A 333 -26.55 -12.98 39.95
N LEU A 334 -26.14 -11.94 39.22
CA LEU A 334 -26.88 -10.68 39.11
C LEU A 334 -28.06 -10.76 38.13
N ARG A 335 -28.10 -11.77 37.25
CA ARG A 335 -29.09 -11.93 36.16
C ARG A 335 -29.21 -10.68 35.28
N GLN A 336 -28.12 -9.94 35.13
CA GLN A 336 -28.03 -8.74 34.31
C GLN A 336 -26.71 -8.76 33.53
N PRO A 337 -26.68 -8.16 32.31
CA PRO A 337 -25.44 -8.03 31.57
C PRO A 337 -24.47 -7.11 32.30
N ILE A 338 -23.20 -7.49 32.33
CA ILE A 338 -22.12 -6.74 32.98
C ILE A 338 -21.12 -6.35 31.90
N LEU A 339 -20.80 -5.07 31.81
CA LEU A 339 -19.73 -4.54 30.97
C LEU A 339 -18.66 -3.93 31.87
N ARG A 340 -17.44 -4.48 31.82
CA ARG A 340 -16.29 -3.96 32.57
C ARG A 340 -15.08 -3.80 31.66
N GLN A 341 -14.31 -2.77 31.92
CA GLN A 341 -12.96 -2.64 31.40
C GLN A 341 -12.04 -3.47 32.29
N THR A 342 -11.34 -4.44 31.70
CA THR A 342 -10.27 -5.18 32.38
C THR A 342 -8.93 -4.76 31.80
N THR A 343 -7.89 -4.84 32.61
CA THR A 343 -6.52 -4.58 32.17
C THR A 343 -5.82 -5.92 32.06
N ALA A 344 -5.90 -6.51 30.87
CA ALA A 344 -5.16 -7.72 30.54
C ALA A 344 -3.79 -7.30 30.00
N ALA A 345 -2.73 -7.41 30.81
CA ALA A 345 -1.41 -6.93 30.41
C ALA A 345 -1.00 -7.46 29.02
N PRO A 346 -0.78 -6.61 28.00
CA PRO A 346 -0.44 -5.17 28.06
C PRO A 346 -1.56 -4.18 27.67
N VAL A 347 -2.80 -4.66 27.48
CA VAL A 347 -3.89 -3.90 26.85
C VAL A 347 -5.13 -3.79 27.73
N SER A 348 -5.79 -2.65 27.67
CA SER A 348 -7.14 -2.49 28.19
C SER A 348 -8.14 -3.22 27.29
N GLN A 349 -8.79 -4.25 27.82
CA GLN A 349 -9.84 -5.00 27.13
C GLN A 349 -11.21 -4.63 27.71
N LEU A 350 -12.24 -4.71 26.87
CA LEU A 350 -13.63 -4.64 27.31
C LEU A 350 -14.19 -6.04 27.44
N VAL A 351 -14.73 -6.38 28.60
CA VAL A 351 -15.37 -7.66 28.88
C VAL A 351 -16.86 -7.43 29.10
N LEU A 352 -17.66 -8.00 28.21
CA LEU A 352 -19.10 -8.11 28.36
C LEU A 352 -19.44 -9.53 28.81
N ALA A 353 -20.19 -9.67 29.89
CA ALA A 353 -20.76 -10.94 30.33
C ALA A 353 -22.29 -10.84 30.32
N VAL A 354 -22.94 -11.70 29.53
CA VAL A 354 -24.40 -11.72 29.35
C VAL A 354 -24.96 -13.02 29.92
N PRO A 355 -25.87 -12.98 30.91
CA PRO A 355 -26.54 -14.17 31.41
C PRO A 355 -27.72 -14.54 30.51
N HIS A 356 -27.98 -15.84 30.39
CA HIS A 356 -29.07 -16.41 29.59
C HIS A 356 -30.14 -17.07 30.45
N ALA A 357 -31.33 -17.25 29.87
CA ALA A 357 -32.38 -18.08 30.47
C ALA A 357 -31.86 -19.52 30.68
N GLY A 358 -32.14 -20.12 31.84
CA GLY A 358 -31.60 -21.44 32.21
C GLY A 358 -30.25 -21.42 32.93
N GLY A 359 -29.73 -20.22 33.23
CA GLY A 359 -28.54 -20.07 34.09
C GLY A 359 -27.21 -20.27 33.36
N ALA A 360 -27.20 -20.28 32.04
CA ALA A 360 -26.00 -20.21 31.19
C ALA A 360 -25.52 -18.75 31.03
N ALA A 361 -24.34 -18.54 30.42
CA ALA A 361 -23.83 -17.20 30.12
C ALA A 361 -22.97 -17.17 28.86
N THR A 362 -22.81 -15.99 28.27
CA THR A 362 -21.83 -15.73 27.20
C THR A 362 -20.94 -14.58 27.62
N THR A 363 -19.63 -14.76 27.54
CA THR A 363 -18.65 -13.69 27.71
C THR A 363 -18.10 -13.28 26.35
N VAL A 364 -17.96 -11.99 26.12
CA VAL A 364 -17.37 -11.38 24.92
C VAL A 364 -16.28 -10.43 25.38
N VAL A 365 -15.06 -10.70 24.97
CA VAL A 365 -13.89 -9.85 25.20
C VAL A 365 -13.57 -9.14 23.91
N ILE A 366 -13.36 -7.83 23.97
CA ILE A 366 -12.82 -7.05 22.86
C ILE A 366 -11.44 -6.54 23.25
N SER A 367 -10.46 -6.80 22.37
CA SER A 367 -9.14 -6.18 22.45
C SER A 367 -9.05 -4.93 21.56
N PRO A 368 -8.23 -3.94 21.93
CA PRO A 368 -8.01 -2.77 21.09
C PRO A 368 -7.33 -3.18 19.78
N ARG A 369 -7.52 -2.38 18.72
CA ARG A 369 -6.87 -2.60 17.42
C ARG A 369 -5.42 -2.16 17.49
N THR A 370 -4.58 -3.02 18.03
CA THR A 370 -3.17 -2.74 18.23
C THR A 370 -2.27 -3.71 17.47
N LYS A 371 -1.07 -3.25 17.10
CA LYS A 371 0.01 -4.11 16.60
C LYS A 371 0.80 -4.80 17.70
N LEU A 372 0.52 -4.51 18.98
CA LEU A 372 1.15 -5.19 20.12
C LEU A 372 0.55 -6.59 20.34
N VAL A 373 -0.74 -6.77 20.00
CA VAL A 373 -1.42 -8.07 20.03
C VAL A 373 -1.16 -8.80 18.71
N PRO A 374 -0.60 -10.02 18.73
CA PRO A 374 -0.43 -10.81 17.52
C PRO A 374 -1.77 -11.10 16.86
N SER A 375 -1.88 -10.76 15.56
CA SER A 375 -3.05 -11.11 14.75
C SER A 375 -3.04 -12.60 14.43
N ASP A 376 -4.22 -13.22 14.40
CA ASP A 376 -4.39 -14.59 13.89
C ASP A 376 -3.95 -14.69 12.41
N PRO A 377 -2.93 -15.49 12.08
CA PRO A 377 -2.42 -15.62 10.71
C PRO A 377 -3.37 -16.37 9.77
N PHE A 378 -4.40 -17.03 10.31
CA PHE A 378 -5.36 -17.83 9.54
C PHE A 378 -6.75 -17.20 9.48
N ILE A 379 -6.91 -15.96 9.97
CA ILE A 379 -8.20 -15.28 10.07
C ILE A 379 -8.96 -15.25 8.73
N GLY A 380 -8.22 -15.09 7.63
CA GLY A 380 -8.76 -15.08 6.27
C GLY A 380 -9.38 -16.41 5.82
N LEU A 381 -9.06 -17.54 6.47
CA LEU A 381 -9.68 -18.84 6.19
C LEU A 381 -11.11 -18.93 6.74
N VAL A 382 -11.41 -18.16 7.77
CA VAL A 382 -12.73 -18.12 8.40
C VAL A 382 -13.66 -17.14 7.66
N GLY A 383 -13.15 -16.45 6.62
CA GLY A 383 -13.86 -15.40 5.90
C GLY A 383 -14.00 -14.10 6.70
N LEU A 384 -13.30 -14.01 7.84
CA LEU A 384 -13.23 -12.80 8.67
C LEU A 384 -11.88 -12.11 8.46
N GLY A 385 -11.89 -10.78 8.41
CA GLY A 385 -10.67 -9.99 8.23
C GLY A 385 -9.97 -10.18 6.86
N GLN A 386 -8.87 -9.48 6.67
CA GLN A 386 -8.01 -9.61 5.49
C GLN A 386 -6.62 -10.07 5.93
N ALA A 387 -6.07 -11.07 5.25
CA ALA A 387 -4.68 -11.43 5.45
C ALA A 387 -3.78 -10.21 5.16
N PRO A 388 -2.71 -9.98 5.93
CA PRO A 388 -1.84 -8.82 5.74
C PRO A 388 -1.20 -8.84 4.34
N THR A 389 -1.74 -8.03 3.43
CA THR A 389 -1.25 -7.92 2.04
C THR A 389 -0.05 -6.97 1.88
N ALA A 390 0.23 -6.17 2.91
CA ALA A 390 1.23 -5.13 2.89
C ALA A 390 2.07 -5.17 4.17
N GLU A 391 3.25 -4.55 4.08
CA GLU A 391 4.14 -4.44 5.21
C GLU A 391 3.56 -3.53 6.29
N PRO A 392 3.61 -3.91 7.57
CA PRO A 392 3.06 -3.09 8.64
C PRO A 392 3.79 -1.74 8.71
N PRO A 393 3.06 -0.65 8.94
CA PRO A 393 3.64 0.69 8.99
C PRO A 393 4.61 0.88 10.16
N TYR A 394 4.43 0.16 11.25
CA TYR A 394 5.29 0.17 12.42
C TYR A 394 5.20 -1.19 13.10
N THR A 395 6.15 -1.48 13.98
CA THR A 395 6.10 -2.67 14.85
C THR A 395 6.09 -2.23 16.30
N LEU A 396 5.23 -2.84 17.11
CA LEU A 396 5.22 -2.68 18.55
C LEU A 396 5.79 -3.94 19.20
N GLN A 397 6.60 -3.74 20.23
CA GLN A 397 7.17 -4.80 21.05
C GLN A 397 7.07 -4.40 22.50
N ARG A 398 6.91 -5.39 23.38
CA ARG A 398 7.07 -5.22 24.82
C ARG A 398 8.55 -4.96 25.13
N GLY A 399 8.83 -3.93 25.93
CA GLY A 399 10.16 -3.63 26.43
C GLY A 399 10.46 -4.42 27.71
N ASP A 400 11.74 -4.64 28.01
CA ASP A 400 12.16 -5.33 29.24
C ASP A 400 11.85 -4.50 30.51
N GLU A 401 11.34 -5.16 31.54
CA GLU A 401 10.92 -4.56 32.83
C GLU A 401 12.07 -3.91 33.65
N ARG A 402 13.33 -4.14 33.28
CA ARG A 402 14.51 -3.80 34.12
C ARG A 402 15.06 -2.37 33.97
N GLU A 403 14.65 -1.60 32.97
CA GLU A 403 15.12 -0.22 32.81
C GLU A 403 14.09 0.80 33.36
N THR A 404 14.24 1.13 34.64
CA THR A 404 13.36 2.04 35.42
C THR A 404 13.67 3.53 35.28
N ASN A 405 14.58 3.95 34.40
CA ASN A 405 14.91 5.36 34.26
C ASN A 405 13.86 6.12 33.45
N ALA A 406 12.89 6.66 34.19
CA ALA A 406 11.84 7.57 33.77
C ALA A 406 12.42 8.89 33.25
N GLY A 407 12.65 8.96 31.95
CA GLY A 407 12.79 10.22 31.20
C GLY A 407 11.65 10.34 30.21
N ALA A 408 11.05 11.53 30.08
CA ALA A 408 9.91 11.81 29.22
C ALA A 408 10.02 11.12 27.86
N THR A 409 8.99 10.33 27.55
CA THR A 409 8.77 9.61 26.28
C THR A 409 9.24 10.45 25.09
N ARG A 410 10.25 9.96 24.37
CA ARG A 410 10.82 10.70 23.25
C ARG A 410 11.30 9.77 22.17
N TRP A 411 10.85 10.04 20.95
CA TRP A 411 11.38 9.40 19.76
C TRP A 411 12.88 9.67 19.63
N THR A 412 13.62 8.62 19.33
CA THR A 412 15.05 8.67 19.01
C THR A 412 15.29 8.04 17.65
N ARG A 413 16.27 8.54 16.90
CA ARG A 413 16.68 7.93 15.63
C ARG A 413 17.93 7.10 15.88
N ARG A 414 17.92 5.84 15.45
CA ARG A 414 19.10 4.96 15.43
C ARG A 414 19.30 4.46 14.00
N GLY A 415 20.27 5.03 13.30
CA GLY A 415 20.51 4.72 11.88
C GLY A 415 19.28 4.99 11.02
N ASP A 416 18.76 3.93 10.39
CA ASP A 416 17.59 3.96 9.51
C ASP A 416 16.28 3.60 10.23
N GLU A 417 16.26 3.61 11.56
CA GLU A 417 15.07 3.34 12.37
C GLU A 417 14.73 4.52 13.29
N LEU A 418 13.44 4.79 13.45
CA LEU A 418 12.92 5.62 14.54
C LEU A 418 12.39 4.70 15.64
N HIS A 419 12.84 4.96 16.86
CA HIS A 419 12.47 4.24 18.06
C HIS A 419 11.69 5.17 18.98
N GLY A 420 10.49 4.75 19.37
CA GLY A 420 9.72 5.40 20.42
C GLY A 420 9.60 4.46 21.61
N ASP A 421 9.72 5.01 22.81
CA ASP A 421 9.55 4.29 24.06
C ASP A 421 8.48 4.98 24.89
N TRP A 422 7.49 4.21 25.34
CA TRP A 422 6.43 4.67 26.24
C TRP A 422 6.32 3.75 27.44
N ILE A 423 5.87 4.34 28.55
CA ILE A 423 5.44 3.60 29.72
C ILE A 423 3.92 3.71 29.74
N VAL A 424 3.24 2.58 29.58
CA VAL A 424 1.78 2.51 29.56
C VAL A 424 1.35 1.96 30.92
N PRO A 425 0.43 2.63 31.64
CA PRO A 425 -0.14 2.06 32.84
C PRO A 425 -0.99 0.84 32.46
N VAL A 426 -0.69 -0.31 33.06
CA VAL A 426 -1.39 -1.57 32.81
C VAL A 426 -2.06 -2.00 34.11
N GLY A 427 -3.23 -1.40 34.37
CA GLY A 427 -4.08 -1.76 35.50
C GLY A 427 -3.42 -1.59 36.87
N ASP A 428 -3.85 -2.43 37.81
CA ASP A 428 -3.30 -2.50 39.18
C ASP A 428 -1.94 -3.23 39.23
N ALA A 429 -1.52 -3.84 38.11
CA ALA A 429 -0.34 -4.71 38.01
C ALA A 429 0.99 -3.96 37.73
N GLY A 430 0.93 -2.65 37.46
CA GLY A 430 2.11 -1.81 37.25
C GLY A 430 2.12 -1.12 35.88
N ALA A 431 3.28 -0.61 35.49
CA ALA A 431 3.46 0.08 34.23
C ALA A 431 4.36 -0.73 33.30
N GLU A 432 3.93 -0.94 32.06
CA GLU A 432 4.65 -1.75 31.08
C GLU A 432 5.31 -0.85 30.05
N ARG A 433 6.55 -1.17 29.66
CA ARG A 433 7.25 -0.45 28.60
C ARG A 433 6.80 -0.98 27.24
N VAL A 434 6.37 -0.09 26.37
CA VAL A 434 6.05 -0.39 24.98
C VAL A 434 7.05 0.30 24.07
N HIS A 435 7.69 -0.47 23.21
CA HIS A 435 8.66 0.00 22.24
C HIS A 435 8.05 -0.01 20.83
N ALA A 436 8.03 1.15 20.16
CA ALA A 436 7.67 1.23 18.75
C ALA A 436 8.91 1.42 17.88
N ARG A 437 8.94 0.69 16.76
CA ARG A 437 9.94 0.84 15.71
C ARG A 437 9.26 1.24 14.40
N VAL A 438 9.77 2.30 13.78
CA VAL A 438 9.40 2.74 12.43
C VAL A 438 10.64 2.72 11.56
N ASP A 439 10.68 1.79 10.62
CA ASP A 439 11.77 1.64 9.64
C ASP A 439 11.69 2.76 8.57
N LEU A 440 12.75 3.57 8.43
CA LEU A 440 12.88 4.66 7.46
C LEU A 440 13.31 4.18 6.07
N ARG A 441 13.82 2.95 5.99
CA ARG A 441 14.59 2.36 4.89
C ARG A 441 15.95 3.02 4.70
N GLY A 442 16.98 2.18 4.52
CA GLY A 442 18.32 2.65 4.19
C GLY A 442 18.42 3.26 2.80
N LEU A 443 19.50 4.03 2.60
CA LEU A 443 19.80 4.70 1.33
C LEU A 443 19.91 3.72 0.16
N GLU A 444 20.40 2.51 0.42
CA GLU A 444 20.50 1.42 -0.57
C GLU A 444 19.15 1.02 -1.16
N ALA A 445 18.06 1.15 -0.40
CA ALA A 445 16.70 0.86 -0.86
C ALA A 445 15.99 2.13 -1.38
N LEU A 446 16.20 3.28 -0.73
CA LEU A 446 15.53 4.53 -1.08
C LEU A 446 16.02 5.13 -2.40
N VAL A 447 17.33 5.12 -2.66
CA VAL A 447 17.91 5.75 -3.87
C VAL A 447 17.42 5.08 -5.15
N PRO A 448 17.46 3.74 -5.29
CA PRO A 448 16.92 3.07 -6.48
C PRO A 448 15.41 3.31 -6.63
N ARG A 449 14.64 3.22 -5.54
CA ARG A 449 13.19 3.48 -5.55
C ARG A 449 12.87 4.89 -6.03
N GLY A 450 13.53 5.89 -5.46
CA GLY A 450 13.38 7.29 -5.86
C GLY A 450 13.75 7.51 -7.33
N ALA A 451 14.86 6.92 -7.79
CA ALA A 451 15.26 7.02 -9.20
C ALA A 451 14.24 6.38 -10.15
N LEU A 452 13.66 5.24 -9.79
CA LEU A 452 12.61 4.58 -10.57
C LEU A 452 11.36 5.47 -10.69
N LEU A 453 10.93 6.05 -9.58
CA LEU A 453 9.76 6.92 -9.53
C LEU A 453 9.97 8.16 -10.40
N VAL A 454 11.11 8.82 -10.26
CA VAL A 454 11.48 9.95 -11.13
C VAL A 454 11.46 9.56 -12.60
N MET A 455 11.91 8.35 -12.95
CA MET A 455 11.84 7.87 -14.33
C MET A 455 10.41 7.62 -14.80
N VAL A 456 9.55 7.02 -13.95
CA VAL A 456 8.13 6.82 -14.23
C VAL A 456 7.42 8.16 -14.46
N ASP A 457 7.69 9.16 -13.63
CA ASP A 457 7.18 10.52 -13.75
C ASP A 457 7.60 11.19 -15.06
N LEU A 458 8.87 11.05 -15.45
CA LEU A 458 9.35 11.57 -16.72
C LEU A 458 8.68 10.87 -17.91
N LEU A 459 8.50 9.56 -17.85
CA LEU A 459 7.76 8.79 -18.86
C LEU A 459 6.29 9.23 -18.92
N LEU A 460 5.66 9.47 -17.78
CA LEU A 460 4.29 9.96 -17.69
C LEU A 460 4.15 11.34 -18.34
N VAL A 461 5.05 12.29 -18.06
CA VAL A 461 5.05 13.61 -18.72
C VAL A 461 5.27 13.48 -20.21
N LEU A 462 6.18 12.60 -20.65
CA LEU A 462 6.40 12.33 -22.08
C LEU A 462 5.16 11.73 -22.73
N ALA A 463 4.45 10.83 -22.04
CA ALA A 463 3.20 10.22 -22.52
C ALA A 463 2.08 11.26 -22.64
N ILE A 464 1.86 12.09 -21.61
CA ILE A 464 0.88 13.20 -21.63
C ILE A 464 1.21 14.17 -22.77
N TRP A 465 2.48 14.54 -22.92
CA TRP A 465 2.93 15.44 -23.97
C TRP A 465 2.77 14.83 -25.37
N GLY A 466 3.04 13.52 -25.51
CA GLY A 466 2.86 12.75 -26.75
C GLY A 466 1.38 12.59 -27.14
N MET A 467 0.50 12.34 -26.16
CA MET A 467 -0.95 12.28 -26.37
C MET A 467 -1.48 13.62 -26.90
N LEU A 468 -1.03 14.73 -26.31
CA LEU A 468 -1.38 16.08 -26.77
C LEU A 468 -0.87 16.36 -28.21
N PHE A 469 0.27 15.79 -28.59
CA PHE A 469 0.81 15.90 -29.94
C PHE A 469 0.03 15.05 -30.96
N LEU A 470 -0.47 13.88 -30.56
CA LEU A 470 -1.31 13.01 -31.39
C LEU A 470 -2.70 13.61 -31.63
N ALA A 471 -3.34 14.15 -30.58
CA ALA A 471 -4.69 14.71 -30.63
C ALA A 471 -4.84 15.90 -31.61
N GLU A 472 -3.74 16.61 -31.89
CA GLU A 472 -3.74 17.77 -32.80
C GLU A 472 -3.62 17.40 -34.29
N GLY A 473 -3.52 16.11 -34.64
CA GLY A 473 -3.42 15.62 -36.03
C GLY A 473 -2.10 15.94 -36.75
N THR A 474 -1.22 16.72 -36.13
CA THR A 474 0.16 16.98 -36.56
C THR A 474 1.04 15.76 -36.37
N GLY A 475 0.83 15.00 -35.28
CA GLY A 475 1.53 13.77 -34.99
C GLY A 475 1.34 12.70 -36.07
N VAL A 476 0.13 12.55 -36.62
CA VAL A 476 -0.13 11.58 -37.70
C VAL A 476 0.60 11.96 -38.99
N ARG A 477 0.74 13.26 -39.31
CA ARG A 477 1.52 13.73 -40.46
C ARG A 477 3.02 13.56 -40.24
N TRP A 478 3.51 13.86 -39.05
CA TRP A 478 4.91 13.67 -38.68
C TRP A 478 5.28 12.19 -38.64
N VAL A 479 4.46 11.33 -38.03
CA VAL A 479 4.62 9.87 -38.02
C VAL A 479 4.51 9.29 -39.43
N ARG A 480 3.60 9.76 -40.30
CA ARG A 480 3.57 9.33 -41.72
C ARG A 480 4.76 9.84 -42.54
N ALA A 481 5.31 11.01 -42.24
CA ALA A 481 6.51 11.52 -42.89
C ALA A 481 7.76 10.77 -42.40
N TRP A 482 7.81 10.49 -41.11
CA TRP A 482 8.82 9.67 -40.45
C TRP A 482 8.78 8.22 -40.96
N ALA A 483 7.59 7.61 -41.07
CA ALA A 483 7.38 6.26 -41.61
C ALA A 483 7.77 6.14 -43.10
N ARG A 484 7.60 7.20 -43.90
CA ARG A 484 8.01 7.23 -45.32
C ARG A 484 9.51 7.44 -45.53
N GLY A 485 10.21 8.10 -44.61
CA GLY A 485 11.68 8.21 -44.60
C GLY A 485 12.39 7.06 -43.88
N TRP A 486 11.65 6.27 -43.10
CA TRP A 486 12.12 5.23 -42.17
C TRP A 486 13.03 4.16 -42.79
N PRO A 487 12.78 3.65 -44.01
CA PRO A 487 13.64 2.64 -44.60
C PRO A 487 14.92 3.22 -45.26
N ARG A 488 15.08 4.55 -45.37
CA ARG A 488 16.21 5.16 -46.12
C ARG A 488 17.32 5.76 -45.26
N SER A 489 17.12 6.02 -43.96
CA SER A 489 18.18 6.55 -43.10
C SER A 489 18.97 5.45 -42.37
N TYR A 490 20.18 5.17 -42.86
CA TYR A 490 21.18 4.29 -42.22
C TYR A 490 21.40 4.62 -40.73
N ARG A 491 21.46 5.91 -40.39
CA ARG A 491 21.63 6.42 -39.01
C ARG A 491 20.60 5.85 -38.03
N LEU A 492 19.33 5.81 -38.44
CA LEU A 492 18.24 5.36 -37.57
C LEU A 492 18.27 3.84 -37.40
N ARG A 493 18.55 3.09 -38.49
CA ARG A 493 18.68 1.63 -38.46
C ARG A 493 19.82 1.17 -37.56
N LEU A 494 20.99 1.81 -37.69
CA LEU A 494 22.14 1.52 -36.83
C LEU A 494 21.81 1.82 -35.36
N SER A 495 21.15 2.94 -35.08
CA SER A 495 20.77 3.26 -33.69
C SER A 495 19.74 2.27 -33.12
N LEU A 496 18.76 1.85 -33.93
CA LEU A 496 17.73 0.91 -33.49
C LEU A 496 18.34 -0.48 -33.25
N ALA A 497 19.22 -0.93 -34.15
CA ALA A 497 19.90 -2.22 -34.03
C ALA A 497 20.80 -2.27 -32.79
N LEU A 498 21.62 -1.25 -32.57
CA LEU A 498 22.47 -1.15 -31.36
C LEU A 498 21.63 -1.05 -30.08
N PHE A 499 20.54 -0.30 -30.10
CA PHE A 499 19.62 -0.21 -28.97
C PHE A 499 18.96 -1.56 -28.67
N ALA A 500 18.40 -2.22 -29.69
CA ALA A 500 17.73 -3.51 -29.54
C ALA A 500 18.70 -4.60 -29.06
N PHE A 501 19.94 -4.60 -29.56
CA PHE A 501 20.99 -5.54 -29.14
C PHE A 501 21.30 -5.46 -27.64
N PHE A 502 21.22 -4.27 -27.04
CA PHE A 502 21.43 -4.10 -25.60
C PHE A 502 20.15 -4.29 -24.78
N VAL A 503 19.01 -3.78 -25.24
CA VAL A 503 17.78 -3.75 -24.44
C VAL A 503 17.04 -5.07 -24.43
N LEU A 504 17.02 -5.83 -25.53
CA LEU A 504 16.32 -7.11 -25.55
C LEU A 504 16.94 -8.12 -24.55
N PRO A 505 18.27 -8.31 -24.49
CA PRO A 505 18.87 -9.18 -23.48
C PRO A 505 18.69 -8.67 -22.05
N ALA A 506 18.82 -7.36 -21.82
CA ALA A 506 18.63 -6.78 -20.49
C ALA A 506 17.19 -6.93 -20.00
N ALA A 507 16.20 -6.65 -20.85
CA ALA A 507 14.79 -6.84 -20.54
C ALA A 507 14.46 -8.33 -20.31
N PHE A 508 15.05 -9.23 -21.09
CA PHE A 508 14.92 -10.67 -20.89
C PHE A 508 15.49 -11.10 -19.53
N PHE A 509 16.72 -10.68 -19.21
CA PHE A 509 17.35 -10.99 -17.92
C PHE A 509 16.56 -10.43 -16.72
N ALA A 510 16.05 -9.20 -16.84
CA ALA A 510 15.22 -8.59 -15.80
C ALA A 510 13.89 -9.33 -15.62
N ALA A 511 13.20 -9.66 -16.71
CA ALA A 511 11.97 -10.44 -16.68
C ALA A 511 12.20 -11.85 -16.13
N TRP A 512 13.32 -12.48 -16.49
CA TRP A 512 13.72 -13.78 -15.99
C TRP A 512 14.06 -13.75 -14.50
N SER A 513 14.87 -12.78 -14.05
CA SER A 513 15.23 -12.60 -12.63
C SER A 513 13.99 -12.31 -11.78
N TYR A 514 13.07 -11.49 -12.28
CA TYR A 514 11.79 -11.25 -11.62
C TYR A 514 10.94 -12.52 -11.49
N ARG A 515 10.79 -13.28 -12.59
CA ARG A 515 10.08 -14.57 -12.56
C ARG A 515 10.75 -15.57 -11.63
N ARG A 516 12.09 -15.57 -11.57
CA ARG A 516 12.88 -16.44 -10.68
C ARG A 516 12.66 -16.09 -9.22
N LEU A 517 12.69 -14.80 -8.86
CA LEU A 517 12.40 -14.35 -7.50
C LEU A 517 10.97 -14.71 -7.05
N GLN A 518 9.98 -14.60 -7.96
CA GLN A 518 8.62 -15.06 -7.69
C GLN A 518 8.56 -16.58 -7.47
N ALA A 519 9.32 -17.36 -8.23
CA ALA A 519 9.39 -18.81 -8.06
C ALA A 519 10.10 -19.20 -6.75
N ASP A 520 11.21 -18.54 -6.40
CA ASP A 520 11.93 -18.78 -5.16
C ASP A 520 11.08 -18.40 -3.92
N ASP A 521 10.18 -17.42 -4.05
CA ASP A 521 9.20 -17.07 -3.01
C ASP A 521 8.20 -18.19 -2.75
N ARG A 522 7.58 -18.70 -3.82
CA ARG A 522 6.70 -19.87 -3.75
C ARG A 522 7.44 -21.07 -3.16
N GLN A 523 8.68 -21.32 -3.60
CA GLN A 523 9.50 -22.43 -3.12
C GLN A 523 9.85 -22.31 -1.63
N SER A 524 10.10 -21.10 -1.11
CA SER A 524 10.39 -20.88 0.31
C SER A 524 9.17 -21.20 1.18
N ARG A 525 7.99 -20.73 0.77
CA ARG A 525 6.73 -21.03 1.46
C ARG A 525 6.39 -22.52 1.38
N ASP A 526 6.64 -23.14 0.23
CA ASP A 526 6.48 -24.59 0.06
C ASP A 526 7.39 -25.38 1.00
N LEU A 527 8.62 -24.94 1.23
CA LEU A 527 9.55 -25.63 2.14
C LEU A 527 9.04 -25.60 3.59
N LEU A 528 8.49 -24.49 4.06
CA LEU A 528 7.94 -24.37 5.41
C LEU A 528 6.68 -25.23 5.57
N VAL A 529 5.77 -25.18 4.60
CA VAL A 529 4.57 -26.04 4.62
C VAL A 529 4.96 -27.51 4.48
N ARG A 530 5.98 -27.82 3.68
CA ARG A 530 6.50 -29.18 3.56
C ARG A 530 7.09 -29.69 4.86
N GLU A 531 7.84 -28.86 5.58
CA GLU A 531 8.46 -29.26 6.85
C GLU A 531 7.40 -29.46 7.94
N THR A 532 6.40 -28.57 8.02
CA THR A 532 5.27 -28.74 8.93
C THR A 532 4.47 -30.01 8.61
N LEU A 533 4.12 -30.25 7.35
CA LEU A 533 3.42 -31.47 6.92
C LEU A 533 4.25 -32.75 7.15
N ARG A 534 5.58 -32.67 7.02
CA ARG A 534 6.48 -33.79 7.31
C ARG A 534 6.49 -34.11 8.81
N GLY A 535 6.56 -33.08 9.66
CA GLY A 535 6.44 -33.22 11.10
C GLY A 535 5.11 -33.83 11.52
N VAL A 536 3.99 -33.32 10.99
CA VAL A 536 2.64 -33.83 11.28
C VAL A 536 2.47 -35.28 10.81
N ALA A 537 2.91 -35.60 9.60
CA ALA A 537 2.74 -36.94 9.04
C ALA A 537 3.51 -38.02 9.82
N SER A 538 4.57 -37.66 10.56
CA SER A 538 5.31 -38.59 11.43
C SER A 538 4.58 -38.95 12.73
N ALA A 539 3.53 -38.20 13.08
CA ALA A 539 2.74 -38.36 14.31
C ALA A 539 1.41 -39.11 14.06
N SER A 540 1.38 -40.02 13.08
CA SER A 540 0.16 -40.50 12.41
C SER A 540 -0.74 -41.38 13.30
N ASP A 541 -1.80 -40.77 13.84
CA ASP A 541 -3.09 -41.41 14.07
C ASP A 541 -4.20 -40.38 13.75
N SER A 542 -5.22 -40.75 12.97
CA SER A 542 -6.30 -39.85 12.53
C SER A 542 -7.11 -39.24 13.69
N VAL A 543 -7.02 -39.84 14.88
CA VAL A 543 -7.61 -39.38 16.13
C VAL A 543 -6.87 -38.16 16.72
N GLN A 544 -5.66 -37.84 16.24
CA GLN A 544 -4.80 -36.77 16.78
C GLN A 544 -4.73 -35.50 15.90
N LEU A 545 -5.54 -35.33 14.85
CA LEU A 545 -5.51 -34.13 13.98
C LEU A 545 -5.65 -32.82 14.76
N THR A 546 -6.53 -32.80 15.77
CA THR A 546 -6.72 -31.65 16.66
C THR A 546 -5.46 -31.36 17.49
N GLU A 547 -4.84 -32.38 18.08
CA GLU A 547 -3.62 -32.25 18.87
C GLU A 547 -2.42 -31.83 18.01
N ALA A 548 -2.30 -32.39 16.81
CA ALA A 548 -1.28 -32.01 15.85
C ALA A 548 -1.46 -30.55 15.39
N GLY A 549 -2.69 -30.13 15.10
CA GLY A 549 -2.98 -28.74 14.74
C GLY A 549 -2.62 -27.75 15.86
N LEU A 550 -2.87 -28.13 17.13
CA LEU A 550 -2.45 -27.34 18.29
C LEU A 550 -0.93 -27.32 18.47
N ARG A 551 -0.26 -28.47 18.33
CA ARG A 551 1.19 -28.60 18.50
C ARG A 551 2.00 -27.81 17.47
N PHE A 552 1.56 -27.82 16.21
CA PHE A 552 2.21 -27.12 15.10
C PHE A 552 1.60 -25.75 14.82
N GLU A 553 0.65 -25.30 15.66
CA GLU A 553 -0.08 -24.03 15.53
C GLU A 553 -0.55 -23.74 14.10
N THR A 554 -1.08 -24.76 13.43
CA THR A 554 -1.43 -24.69 12.00
C THR A 554 -2.70 -25.50 11.73
N PRO A 555 -3.69 -24.95 10.99
CA PRO A 555 -4.85 -25.70 10.53
C PRO A 555 -4.49 -26.89 9.67
N LEU A 556 -5.11 -28.04 9.92
CA LEU A 556 -4.92 -29.26 9.13
C LEU A 556 -6.25 -29.71 8.54
N LEU A 557 -6.21 -30.15 7.28
CA LEU A 557 -7.33 -30.77 6.59
C LEU A 557 -6.90 -32.15 6.08
N LEU A 558 -7.74 -33.16 6.27
CA LEU A 558 -7.49 -34.53 5.84
C LEU A 558 -8.52 -34.93 4.79
N TYR A 559 -8.02 -35.42 3.66
CA TYR A 559 -8.83 -35.96 2.57
C TYR A 559 -8.57 -37.46 2.42
N ALA A 560 -9.61 -38.24 2.17
CA ALA A 560 -9.53 -39.63 1.75
C ALA A 560 -10.25 -39.78 0.41
N ASP A 561 -9.60 -40.40 -0.56
CA ASP A 561 -10.14 -40.59 -1.92
C ASP A 561 -10.66 -39.28 -2.57
N GLY A 562 -10.03 -38.15 -2.22
CA GLY A 562 -10.39 -36.83 -2.71
C GLY A 562 -11.55 -36.15 -1.98
N LEU A 563 -12.14 -36.76 -0.95
CA LEU A 563 -13.16 -36.15 -0.09
C LEU A 563 -12.57 -35.76 1.27
N MET A 564 -12.90 -34.58 1.76
CA MET A 564 -12.51 -34.14 3.10
C MET A 564 -13.23 -34.97 4.14
N ILE A 565 -12.47 -35.71 4.95
CA ILE A 565 -12.99 -36.61 5.99
C ILE A 565 -12.72 -36.09 7.41
N GLY A 566 -11.83 -35.11 7.57
CA GLY A 566 -11.53 -34.55 8.89
C GLY A 566 -10.71 -33.27 8.83
N THR A 567 -10.76 -32.50 9.92
CA THR A 567 -10.01 -31.24 10.09
C THR A 567 -9.51 -31.14 11.53
N SER A 568 -8.45 -30.37 11.76
CA SER A 568 -7.95 -30.10 13.13
C SER A 568 -8.87 -29.20 13.95
N ASP A 569 -9.79 -28.49 13.30
CA ASP A 569 -10.73 -27.56 13.94
C ASP A 569 -12.12 -27.73 13.31
N PRO A 570 -13.20 -27.89 14.09
CA PRO A 570 -14.56 -28.01 13.56
C PRO A 570 -15.02 -26.79 12.74
N LEU A 571 -14.40 -25.62 12.92
CA LEU A 571 -14.66 -24.45 12.08
C LEU A 571 -14.33 -24.72 10.60
N TYR A 572 -13.24 -25.42 10.32
CA TYR A 572 -12.82 -25.68 8.94
C TYR A 572 -13.65 -26.78 8.28
N ASP A 573 -14.17 -27.74 9.03
CA ASP A 573 -15.15 -28.70 8.49
C ASP A 573 -16.48 -28.02 8.16
N ALA A 574 -16.97 -27.11 9.01
CA ALA A 574 -18.22 -26.39 8.76
C ALA A 574 -18.11 -25.41 7.57
N LEU A 575 -17.00 -24.67 7.48
CA LEU A 575 -16.80 -23.66 6.44
C LEU A 575 -16.26 -24.23 5.12
N ALA A 576 -15.49 -25.32 5.19
CA ALA A 576 -14.78 -25.92 4.05
C ALA A 576 -14.09 -24.84 3.17
N PRO A 577 -13.07 -24.13 3.68
CA PRO A 577 -12.53 -22.90 3.07
C PRO A 577 -12.03 -23.07 1.63
N VAL A 578 -11.58 -24.27 1.28
CA VAL A 578 -11.10 -24.65 -0.07
C VAL A 578 -12.04 -25.66 -0.76
N GLY A 579 -13.26 -25.83 -0.23
CA GLY A 579 -14.21 -26.86 -0.65
C GLY A 579 -14.02 -28.20 0.06
N ARG A 580 -15.01 -29.10 -0.07
CA ARG A 580 -14.97 -30.47 0.49
C ARG A 580 -14.24 -31.48 -0.40
N LEU A 581 -13.99 -31.12 -1.65
CA LEU A 581 -13.31 -31.97 -2.63
C LEU A 581 -11.87 -31.50 -2.78
N LEU A 582 -10.95 -32.46 -2.92
CA LEU A 582 -9.56 -32.16 -3.22
C LEU A 582 -9.50 -31.51 -4.62
N PRO A 583 -8.76 -30.39 -4.79
CA PRO A 583 -8.66 -29.71 -6.08
C PRO A 583 -8.15 -30.66 -7.17
N PRO A 584 -8.74 -30.66 -8.39
CA PRO A 584 -8.33 -31.57 -9.46
C PRO A 584 -6.85 -31.47 -9.83
N ALA A 585 -6.29 -30.26 -9.78
CA ALA A 585 -4.88 -30.02 -10.04
C ALA A 585 -3.95 -30.68 -9.00
N VAL A 586 -4.39 -30.78 -7.74
CA VAL A 586 -3.65 -31.48 -6.68
C VAL A 586 -3.72 -32.99 -6.89
N VAL A 587 -4.88 -33.52 -7.29
CA VAL A 587 -5.03 -34.95 -7.64
C VAL A 587 -4.07 -35.34 -8.76
N GLN A 588 -3.99 -34.51 -9.81
CA GLN A 588 -3.05 -34.71 -10.93
C GLN A 588 -1.59 -34.62 -10.46
N ALA A 589 -1.24 -33.56 -9.72
CA ALA A 589 0.13 -33.36 -9.25
C ALA A 589 0.63 -34.51 -8.37
N LEU A 590 -0.22 -35.03 -7.47
CA LEU A 590 0.14 -36.15 -6.61
C LEU A 590 0.05 -37.50 -7.34
N GLY A 591 -0.68 -37.60 -8.44
CA GLY A 591 -0.91 -38.84 -9.21
C GLY A 591 0.11 -39.11 -10.31
N ASP A 592 0.54 -38.06 -11.03
CA ASP A 592 1.31 -38.21 -12.28
C ASP A 592 2.84 -38.24 -12.06
N ASN A 593 3.35 -37.76 -10.91
CA ASN A 593 4.79 -37.52 -10.70
C ASN A 593 5.47 -38.42 -9.66
N ASP A 594 4.79 -39.39 -9.04
CA ASP A 594 5.24 -40.06 -7.79
C ASP A 594 5.55 -39.06 -6.64
N ASP A 595 5.12 -37.80 -6.79
CA ASP A 595 5.36 -36.74 -5.84
C ASP A 595 4.44 -36.92 -4.63
N LEU A 596 5.03 -37.16 -3.46
CA LEU A 596 4.30 -37.24 -2.19
C LEU A 596 3.81 -35.87 -1.69
N LEU A 597 4.15 -34.77 -2.36
CA LEU A 597 3.93 -33.40 -1.91
C LEU A 597 3.59 -32.47 -3.07
N ALA A 598 2.60 -31.60 -2.89
CA ALA A 598 2.20 -30.57 -3.84
C ALA A 598 1.91 -29.24 -3.10
N GLY A 599 2.17 -28.11 -3.74
CA GLY A 599 1.87 -26.77 -3.20
C GLY A 599 1.06 -25.95 -4.20
N MET A 600 -0.07 -25.38 -3.76
CA MET A 600 -1.01 -24.68 -4.64
C MET A 600 -1.59 -23.41 -3.99
N ASP A 601 -1.83 -22.38 -4.78
CA ASP A 601 -2.49 -21.16 -4.32
C ASP A 601 -4.01 -21.34 -4.50
N GLU A 602 -4.75 -21.34 -3.39
CA GLU A 602 -6.21 -21.47 -3.36
C GLU A 602 -6.88 -20.14 -3.03
N ARG A 603 -8.09 -19.94 -3.58
CA ARG A 603 -8.91 -18.77 -3.25
C ARG A 603 -9.86 -19.11 -2.11
N VAL A 604 -9.79 -18.32 -1.05
CA VAL A 604 -10.70 -18.41 0.11
C VAL A 604 -11.39 -17.06 0.27
N GLY A 605 -12.64 -16.97 -0.19
CA GLY A 605 -13.33 -15.67 -0.33
C GLY A 605 -12.56 -14.74 -1.27
N ASP A 606 -12.23 -13.54 -0.78
CA ASP A 606 -11.42 -12.55 -1.51
C ASP A 606 -9.89 -12.74 -1.32
N ASN A 607 -9.48 -13.67 -0.46
CA ASN A 607 -8.07 -13.93 -0.15
C ASN A 607 -7.50 -15.04 -1.04
N SER A 608 -6.20 -14.96 -1.34
CA SER A 608 -5.43 -16.06 -1.94
C SER A 608 -4.47 -16.60 -0.88
N VAL A 609 -4.59 -17.88 -0.55
CA VAL A 609 -3.79 -18.56 0.47
C VAL A 609 -3.07 -19.73 -0.17
N ARG A 610 -1.78 -19.89 0.12
CA ARG A 610 -1.00 -21.02 -0.37
C ARG A 610 -1.20 -22.22 0.55
N PHE A 611 -1.60 -23.35 -0.01
CA PHE A 611 -1.75 -24.63 0.69
C PHE A 611 -0.70 -25.62 0.22
N GLY A 612 -0.18 -26.40 1.15
CA GLY A 612 0.59 -27.60 0.85
C GLY A 612 -0.26 -28.83 1.09
N TYR A 613 -0.04 -29.84 0.27
CA TYR A 613 -0.71 -31.13 0.28
C TYR A 613 0.34 -32.22 0.33
N ARG A 614 0.12 -33.24 1.16
CA ARG A 614 0.99 -34.40 1.30
C ARG A 614 0.18 -35.67 1.19
N ALA A 615 0.52 -36.53 0.23
CA ALA A 615 -0.06 -37.86 0.12
C ALA A 615 0.60 -38.82 1.10
N ALA A 616 -0.22 -39.67 1.72
CA ALA A 616 0.18 -40.83 2.51
C ALA A 616 -0.75 -41.99 2.16
N ILE A 617 -0.28 -43.21 2.36
CA ILE A 617 -1.09 -44.41 2.20
C ILE A 617 -1.31 -44.98 3.60
N ASP A 618 -2.57 -45.13 3.99
CA ASP A 618 -2.95 -45.78 5.23
C ASP A 618 -2.60 -47.28 5.19
N PRO A 619 -2.42 -48.00 6.32
CA PRO A 619 -2.16 -49.45 6.31
C PRO A 619 -3.23 -50.26 5.57
N ASN A 620 -4.45 -49.71 5.44
CA ASN A 620 -5.55 -50.31 4.69
C ASN A 620 -5.51 -50.02 3.17
N GLY A 621 -4.46 -49.38 2.67
CA GLY A 621 -4.30 -49.04 1.25
C GLY A 621 -5.10 -47.83 0.78
N VAL A 622 -5.78 -47.13 1.69
CA VAL A 622 -6.54 -45.89 1.38
C VAL A 622 -5.58 -44.73 1.19
N ARG A 623 -5.78 -43.96 0.13
CA ARG A 623 -4.98 -42.77 -0.15
C ARG A 623 -5.47 -41.60 0.70
N LEU A 624 -4.66 -41.21 1.66
CA LEU A 624 -4.88 -40.05 2.51
C LEU A 624 -4.08 -38.85 1.99
N VAL A 625 -4.67 -37.67 1.98
CA VAL A 625 -3.98 -36.43 1.65
C VAL A 625 -4.15 -35.45 2.81
N LEU A 626 -3.03 -35.13 3.45
CA LEU A 626 -2.97 -34.13 4.51
C LEU A 626 -2.67 -32.76 3.88
N SER A 627 -3.39 -31.73 4.30
CA SER A 627 -3.27 -30.37 3.79
C SER A 627 -3.07 -29.37 4.91
N ALA A 628 -2.22 -28.37 4.69
CA ALA A 628 -1.99 -27.26 5.61
C ALA A 628 -1.79 -25.93 4.85
N PRO A 629 -2.36 -24.81 5.34
CA PRO A 629 -2.12 -23.49 4.79
C PRO A 629 -0.77 -22.93 5.23
N ALA A 630 -0.14 -22.13 4.37
CA ALA A 630 1.01 -21.32 4.72
C ALA A 630 0.61 -20.16 5.64
N ARG A 631 1.43 -19.86 6.65
CA ARG A 631 1.22 -18.72 7.56
C ARG A 631 1.43 -17.39 6.82
N SER A 632 0.63 -16.37 7.14
CA SER A 632 0.66 -15.06 6.47
C SER A 632 1.55 -14.00 7.13
N ASP A 633 2.15 -14.29 8.28
CA ASP A 633 2.87 -13.34 9.14
C ASP A 633 4.38 -13.21 8.85
N GLU A 634 4.95 -14.01 7.95
CA GLU A 634 6.38 -14.02 7.61
C GLU A 634 6.82 -12.87 6.67
N LEU A 635 6.58 -11.63 7.09
CA LEU A 635 6.72 -10.43 6.27
C LEU A 635 8.18 -9.93 6.12
N ALA A 636 9.14 -10.45 6.90
CA ALA A 636 10.53 -9.96 6.89
C ALA A 636 11.32 -10.42 5.65
N LEU A 637 11.10 -11.64 5.17
CA LEU A 637 11.75 -12.17 3.96
C LEU A 637 11.21 -11.51 2.69
N ASP A 638 9.90 -11.24 2.66
CA ASP A 638 9.21 -10.49 1.62
C ASP A 638 9.81 -9.08 1.40
N ARG A 639 10.19 -8.39 2.48
CA ARG A 639 10.75 -7.03 2.43
C ARG A 639 12.07 -6.97 1.66
N ARG A 640 13.06 -7.76 2.09
CA ARG A 640 14.41 -7.77 1.52
C ARG A 640 14.38 -8.14 0.04
N ARG A 641 13.50 -9.06 -0.36
CA ARG A 641 13.31 -9.50 -1.75
C ARG A 641 12.68 -8.42 -2.65
N ARG A 642 11.72 -7.64 -2.15
CA ARG A 642 11.14 -6.50 -2.89
C ARG A 642 12.18 -5.41 -3.16
N ASP A 643 13.08 -5.15 -2.21
CA ASP A 643 14.15 -4.15 -2.37
C ASP A 643 15.12 -4.57 -3.50
N VAL A 644 15.54 -5.83 -3.51
CA VAL A 644 16.38 -6.39 -4.59
C VAL A 644 15.70 -6.31 -5.95
N THR A 645 14.40 -6.63 -6.01
CA THR A 645 13.63 -6.55 -7.26
C THR A 645 13.62 -5.13 -7.84
N VAL A 646 13.42 -4.11 -6.99
CA VAL A 646 13.44 -2.72 -7.42
C VAL A 646 14.83 -2.31 -7.92
N LEU A 647 15.89 -2.74 -7.23
CA LEU A 647 17.26 -2.47 -7.66
C LEU A 647 17.53 -3.03 -9.06
N VAL A 648 17.17 -4.29 -9.32
CA VAL A 648 17.32 -4.93 -10.64
C VAL A 648 16.57 -4.14 -11.72
N LEU A 649 15.35 -3.69 -11.43
CA LEU A 649 14.53 -2.93 -12.37
C LEU A 649 15.19 -1.57 -12.69
N VAL A 650 15.72 -0.88 -11.68
CA VAL A 650 16.44 0.40 -11.85
C VAL A 650 17.69 0.23 -12.69
N VAL A 651 18.52 -0.76 -12.38
CA VAL A 651 19.75 -1.05 -13.13
C VAL A 651 19.42 -1.37 -14.59
N THR A 652 18.38 -2.17 -14.82
CA THR A 652 17.92 -2.51 -16.17
C THR A 652 17.45 -1.26 -16.94
N ALA A 653 16.66 -0.40 -16.30
CA ALA A 653 16.14 0.79 -16.95
C ALA A 653 17.23 1.84 -17.22
N LEU A 654 18.16 2.03 -16.28
CA LEU A 654 19.35 2.86 -16.49
C LEU A 654 20.20 2.31 -17.64
N GLY A 655 20.42 1.00 -17.69
CA GLY A 655 21.10 0.33 -18.79
C GLY A 655 20.41 0.58 -20.14
N ALA A 656 19.08 0.48 -20.19
CA ALA A 656 18.31 0.76 -21.40
C ALA A 656 18.40 2.23 -21.85
N LEU A 657 18.35 3.18 -20.91
CA LEU A 657 18.53 4.60 -21.19
C LEU A 657 19.94 4.91 -21.69
N ALA A 658 20.97 4.34 -21.05
CA ALA A 658 22.35 4.48 -21.45
C ALA A 658 22.58 3.90 -22.86
N ALA A 659 22.04 2.71 -23.14
CA ALA A 659 22.08 2.09 -24.46
C ALA A 659 21.41 2.95 -25.52
N PHE A 660 20.23 3.52 -25.24
CA PHE A 660 19.54 4.43 -26.16
C PHE A 660 20.38 5.66 -26.48
N TRP A 661 20.97 6.26 -25.45
CA TRP A 661 21.74 7.49 -25.58
C TRP A 661 23.06 7.27 -26.32
N LEU A 662 23.82 6.24 -25.92
CA LEU A 662 25.09 5.86 -26.55
C LEU A 662 24.89 5.41 -27.99
N SER A 663 23.85 4.63 -28.26
CA SER A 663 23.46 4.25 -29.62
C SER A 663 23.19 5.47 -30.51
N GLY A 664 22.49 6.48 -29.97
CA GLY A 664 22.22 7.73 -30.66
C GLY A 664 23.46 8.58 -30.91
N ILE A 665 24.53 8.44 -30.12
CA ILE A 665 25.82 9.10 -30.33
C ILE A 665 26.66 8.33 -31.34
N ALA A 666 26.81 7.01 -31.15
CA ALA A 666 27.51 6.12 -32.06
C ALA A 666 26.98 6.26 -33.50
N ALA A 667 25.65 6.31 -33.67
CA ALA A 667 25.04 6.53 -34.98
C ALA A 667 25.36 7.91 -35.60
N ARG A 668 25.73 8.92 -34.79
CA ARG A 668 26.18 10.23 -35.32
C ARG A 668 27.64 10.19 -35.73
N THR A 669 28.52 9.58 -34.92
CA THR A 669 29.94 9.45 -35.22
C THR A 669 30.20 8.51 -36.39
N PHE A 670 29.54 7.35 -36.47
CA PHE A 670 29.69 6.42 -37.60
C PHE A 670 29.09 6.93 -38.92
N ALA A 671 28.27 7.98 -38.88
CA ALA A 671 27.68 8.56 -40.08
C ALA A 671 28.44 9.79 -40.62
N GLN A 672 29.37 10.37 -39.86
CA GLN A 672 30.21 11.48 -40.31
C GLN A 672 31.19 11.13 -41.45
N PRO A 673 31.80 9.92 -41.53
CA PRO A 673 32.73 9.60 -42.62
C PRO A 673 32.07 9.17 -43.94
N ILE A 674 30.77 8.88 -43.95
CA ILE A 674 30.04 8.44 -45.16
C ILE A 674 29.55 9.64 -45.98
N ASP A 675 29.26 10.77 -45.33
CA ASP A 675 28.91 12.03 -46.01
C ASP A 675 30.13 12.73 -46.66
N THR A 676 31.37 12.30 -46.36
CA THR A 676 32.59 12.81 -47.00
C THR A 676 33.05 11.99 -48.21
N LEU A 677 32.40 10.86 -48.49
CA LEU A 677 32.68 9.96 -49.62
C LEU A 677 31.59 10.01 -50.72
N ARG A 678 30.60 10.88 -50.57
CA ARG A 678 29.63 11.28 -51.60
C ARG A 678 29.87 12.74 -51.96
#